data_AF-A0A194X730-F1
#
_entry.id   AF-A0A194X730-F1
#
_cell.length_a   1.000
_cell.length_b   1.000
_cell.length_c   1.000
_cell.angle_alpha   90.00
_cell.angle_beta   90.00
_cell.angle_gamma   90.00
#
_symmetry.space_group_name_H-M   'P 1'
#
loop_
_entity.id
_entity.type
_entity.pdbx_description
1 polymer ?
#
loop_
_entity_poly.entity_id
_entity_poly.type
_entity_poly.pdbx_seq_one_letter_code
_entity_poly.pdbx_strand_id
1 'polypeptide(L)'
;MGVNASWLVYRDVTNPMFAGGAKGDGKTDDTAAINAAIAYGGNCGSNCLSSSVKGTFIFFPPGTYLVSTPIEAYYYSQIVGDALSPPTLKASANFVGLGVIESDVYIPIDNGDEWYINQSNFYRQVRNMNIDIIDTTTASVAGVHWQVAQATSITNCRVYAPTTAGTTAMGMFTENGSSGSMSDCFFFGGQYGIYGGNQQYTVRNFEQSSQTTASICLIWDWGWTWSQLVITNSPIGIKLINPQDTTGQQAGSIYVLDSLFENVETAIFANQLPAAVLESSVITLDNIGVLNVGSMIGFVDGNVLDIDPIDLNFLIIGNIQDTGSYYGMYYFNANTPDPSMLDSSTSGYFRQQYFSKSRPQYESLTTADIINVKDRGVKGDGSTDDTAAIQAVLAMATTDNLIYFPAGSYIITSTLILQSGSRITGQVWSQLVASGTYFADMTKPQVMLKVGNYGDVGTVEISDMLFTSKGALPGLVMVEWNMAADSQGSVGLWDSHFRVGGAFGTELQVAQCPKTIPQIQTGCIAATMMLHLTSSSNGYFENMWAWAADHDLDDPTNTMVSVGVARGILVESQGPTWMLGTASEHSILYQYNFYGTTNTLAGMIQTESPYYQYAAATESPGPFNASVGLFSNDPVFPDASCDASSLLCSFSWAVVIEATTNLSIPGAGLYSWFDNYDQSVCVDAQNCQQRLVNNQGSNDQLLIWNLVTIGAVEMLSDTNTDTIIYAKNNTQANIHPFWSVLGAYADDFATEPSTCADNDTSAACDTAETCDFTLEFDTLDELSAATGTFPQICTEYYALGTLGFLLDAAIDNYTAADDGYDGVFGDYVTFTKQMIPTALQTFMGPPNSSSPAGGPGNKYFTCELSEGGVVKIPNQPCPVCILSLQYDFFTVFTMTYTLENSTGFFDELADTYGIEESWVDFTTVKTVVDCSAGSGRACAPINIAQVGFPTDSGNVTVSNPKDVISDALPTVANLSVTIIARQLELVTGAWYGPTDDLVQVISMPVFLIVQAISDMNEVKTVGQQEEKELKQQLTWEILGIIFAFIPFLDDLTPEIEGLDLVLSFVDAGANTALAIADIVANPMSAPMEIFGLLTGGGVRDEDDFASMAATRKEEVTEADIGKIGTTFEKLDTALQSLITKGCKA
;
A
#
# COMPACT_ATOMS: atom_id res chain seq x y z
N MET A 1 22.43 -21.72 15.13
CA MET A 1 23.08 -20.44 15.47
C MET A 1 24.11 -20.69 16.56
N GLY A 2 25.39 -20.64 16.21
CA GLY A 2 26.50 -20.83 17.16
C GLY A 2 27.04 -22.27 17.31
N VAL A 3 28.20 -22.37 17.96
CA VAL A 3 28.98 -23.61 18.14
C VAL A 3 28.54 -24.47 19.34
N ASN A 4 27.62 -23.96 20.17
CA ASN A 4 27.22 -24.60 21.42
C ASN A 4 25.81 -25.19 21.33
N ALA A 5 25.72 -26.52 21.16
CA ALA A 5 24.45 -27.24 21.13
C ALA A 5 23.63 -27.18 22.44
N SER A 6 24.22 -26.71 23.55
CA SER A 6 23.54 -26.48 24.82
C SER A 6 23.03 -25.05 25.01
N TRP A 7 23.21 -24.16 24.03
CA TRP A 7 22.70 -22.80 24.09
C TRP A 7 21.17 -22.80 24.13
N LEU A 8 20.62 -22.29 25.21
CA LEU A 8 19.19 -22.18 25.39
C LEU A 8 18.68 -20.90 24.71
N VAL A 9 18.12 -21.05 23.50
CA VAL A 9 17.58 -19.92 22.73
C VAL A 9 16.26 -19.42 23.33
N TYR A 10 15.27 -20.31 23.45
CA TYR A 10 13.97 -19.99 24.03
C TYR A 10 14.03 -20.00 25.56
N ARG A 11 13.56 -18.92 26.18
CA ARG A 11 13.60 -18.74 27.63
C ARG A 11 12.27 -18.17 28.10
N ASP A 12 11.50 -18.98 28.81
CA ASP A 12 10.32 -18.52 29.55
C ASP A 12 10.77 -17.92 30.89
N VAL A 13 10.45 -16.65 31.12
CA VAL A 13 10.87 -15.92 32.34
C VAL A 13 10.34 -16.55 33.63
N THR A 14 9.25 -17.32 33.58
CA THR A 14 8.64 -18.00 34.74
C THR A 14 9.37 -19.29 35.12
N ASN A 15 10.29 -19.77 34.28
CA ASN A 15 11.00 -21.02 34.53
C ASN A 15 11.84 -20.91 35.83
N PRO A 16 11.66 -21.83 36.80
CA PRO A 16 12.36 -21.79 38.09
C PRO A 16 13.89 -21.81 38.00
N MET A 17 14.47 -22.20 36.85
CA MET A 17 15.92 -22.18 36.65
C MET A 17 16.51 -20.75 36.62
N PHE A 18 15.70 -19.73 36.31
CA PHE A 18 16.12 -18.33 36.25
C PHE A 18 15.82 -17.63 37.57
N ALA A 19 16.75 -17.74 38.53
CA ALA A 19 16.64 -17.14 39.86
C ALA A 19 15.31 -17.44 40.60
N GLY A 20 14.76 -18.64 40.43
CA GLY A 20 13.49 -19.05 41.06
C GLY A 20 12.23 -18.75 40.24
N GLY A 21 12.38 -18.18 39.04
CA GLY A 21 11.33 -17.93 38.05
C GLY A 21 10.44 -16.74 38.41
N ALA A 22 10.18 -15.87 37.43
CA ALA A 22 9.27 -14.74 37.56
C ALA A 22 7.85 -15.23 37.93
N LYS A 23 7.14 -14.47 38.78
CA LYS A 23 5.82 -14.84 39.30
C LYS A 23 4.68 -14.23 38.50
N GLY A 24 4.86 -13.04 37.92
CA GLY A 24 3.82 -12.38 37.15
C GLY A 24 2.58 -12.03 37.97
N ASP A 25 2.72 -11.82 39.30
CA ASP A 25 1.61 -11.59 40.24
C ASP A 25 1.40 -10.10 40.62
N GLY A 26 2.22 -9.20 40.07
CA GLY A 26 2.23 -7.76 40.32
C GLY A 26 2.71 -7.35 41.71
N LYS A 27 3.28 -8.28 42.49
CA LYS A 27 3.68 -8.08 43.89
C LYS A 27 5.11 -8.53 44.15
N THR A 28 5.49 -9.68 43.62
CA THR A 28 6.85 -10.20 43.68
C THR A 28 7.70 -9.40 42.71
N ASP A 29 8.84 -8.92 43.19
CA ASP A 29 9.82 -8.27 42.31
C ASP A 29 10.46 -9.34 41.41
N ASP A 30 10.10 -9.29 40.13
CA ASP A 30 10.49 -10.28 39.12
C ASP A 30 11.76 -9.87 38.35
N THR A 31 12.33 -8.70 38.65
CA THR A 31 13.48 -8.13 37.92
C THR A 31 14.65 -9.11 37.84
N ALA A 32 15.02 -9.71 38.97
CA ALA A 32 16.15 -10.64 39.05
C ALA A 32 15.90 -11.93 38.24
N ALA A 33 14.67 -12.43 38.20
CA ALA A 33 14.33 -13.61 37.43
C ALA A 33 14.34 -13.34 35.93
N ILE A 34 13.80 -12.18 35.52
CA ILE A 34 13.79 -11.74 34.13
C ILE A 34 15.22 -11.52 33.62
N ASN A 35 16.03 -10.71 34.31
CA ASN A 35 17.42 -10.47 33.89
C ASN A 35 18.27 -11.74 33.98
N ALA A 36 17.99 -12.67 34.91
CA ALA A 36 18.64 -13.97 34.92
C ALA A 36 18.28 -14.82 33.69
N ALA A 37 17.05 -14.73 33.18
CA ALA A 37 16.65 -15.37 31.94
C ALA A 37 17.40 -14.75 30.75
N ILE A 38 17.51 -13.42 30.68
CA ILE A 38 18.20 -12.73 29.57
C ILE A 38 19.71 -12.99 29.57
N ALA A 39 20.36 -12.96 30.74
CA ALA A 39 21.80 -13.15 30.88
C ALA A 39 22.23 -14.63 30.83
N TYR A 40 21.29 -15.58 30.92
CA TYR A 40 21.59 -17.01 31.01
C TYR A 40 22.56 -17.48 29.92
N GLY A 41 23.52 -18.34 30.30
CA GLY A 41 24.52 -18.90 29.39
C GLY A 41 25.66 -17.95 29.00
N GLY A 42 25.70 -16.72 29.52
CA GLY A 42 26.74 -15.73 29.18
C GLY A 42 26.43 -15.00 27.88
N ASN A 43 25.21 -14.46 27.79
CA ASN A 43 24.74 -13.65 26.66
C ASN A 43 25.61 -12.39 26.44
N CYS A 44 25.47 -11.72 25.30
CA CYS A 44 26.27 -10.55 24.93
C CYS A 44 25.76 -9.30 25.67
N GLY A 45 26.23 -9.10 26.90
CA GLY A 45 26.01 -7.91 27.72
C GLY A 45 27.29 -7.09 27.87
N SER A 46 27.58 -6.59 29.07
CA SER A 46 28.82 -5.84 29.37
C SER A 46 30.10 -6.51 28.83
N ASN A 47 30.98 -5.72 28.22
CA ASN A 47 32.23 -6.13 27.56
C ASN A 47 32.04 -7.02 26.30
N CYS A 48 30.89 -6.93 25.64
CA CYS A 48 30.61 -7.57 24.36
C CYS A 48 29.95 -6.54 23.44
N LEU A 49 30.68 -6.04 22.43
CA LEU A 49 30.18 -4.97 21.55
C LEU A 49 29.06 -5.46 20.61
N SER A 50 29.13 -6.72 20.17
CA SER A 50 28.14 -7.36 19.31
C SER A 50 28.33 -8.89 19.32
N SER A 51 27.35 -9.64 18.80
CA SER A 51 27.52 -11.07 18.52
C SER A 51 26.48 -11.62 17.55
N SER A 52 26.90 -12.50 16.64
CA SER A 52 26.00 -13.23 15.72
C SER A 52 25.62 -14.64 16.20
N VAL A 53 26.16 -15.10 17.33
CA VAL A 53 25.99 -16.49 17.81
C VAL A 53 25.23 -16.61 19.13
N LYS A 54 24.91 -15.48 19.77
CA LYS A 54 24.25 -15.42 21.09
C LYS A 54 22.78 -15.00 21.01
N GLY A 55 22.11 -15.32 19.90
CA GLY A 55 20.69 -15.03 19.70
C GLY A 55 19.79 -15.62 20.79
N THR A 56 18.83 -14.84 21.30
CA THR A 56 17.90 -15.28 22.36
C THR A 56 16.45 -14.86 22.12
N PHE A 57 15.52 -15.73 22.51
CA PHE A 57 14.08 -15.48 22.48
C PHE A 57 13.55 -15.55 23.92
N ILE A 58 13.19 -14.41 24.48
CA ILE A 58 12.76 -14.24 25.87
C ILE A 58 11.26 -14.06 25.88
N PHE A 59 10.55 -15.08 26.36
CA PHE A 59 9.10 -15.13 26.37
C PHE A 59 8.52 -14.74 27.73
N PHE A 60 7.50 -13.88 27.69
CA PHE A 60 6.73 -13.46 28.86
C PHE A 60 5.29 -13.97 28.75
N PRO A 61 4.92 -15.00 29.53
CA PRO A 61 3.53 -15.42 29.66
C PRO A 61 2.64 -14.31 30.22
N PRO A 62 1.31 -14.38 30.03
CA PRO A 62 0.37 -13.42 30.59
C PRO A 62 0.55 -13.26 32.10
N GLY A 63 0.60 -12.02 32.57
CA GLY A 63 0.82 -11.70 33.98
C GLY A 63 1.22 -10.25 34.18
N THR A 64 1.38 -9.84 35.44
CA THR A 64 1.93 -8.54 35.81
C THR A 64 3.27 -8.74 36.51
N TYR A 65 4.36 -8.31 35.89
CA TYR A 65 5.71 -8.46 36.40
C TYR A 65 6.12 -7.15 37.05
N LEU A 66 6.18 -7.12 38.38
CA LEU A 66 6.69 -5.96 39.11
C LEU A 66 8.21 -5.90 38.95
N VAL A 67 8.74 -4.78 38.49
CA VAL A 67 10.18 -4.56 38.33
C VAL A 67 10.65 -3.31 39.05
N SER A 68 11.85 -3.36 39.64
CA SER A 68 12.43 -2.25 40.42
C SER A 68 13.71 -1.68 39.82
N THR A 69 14.31 -2.37 38.86
CA THR A 69 15.42 -1.88 38.03
C THR A 69 15.19 -2.31 36.57
N PRO A 70 15.93 -1.74 35.60
CA PRO A 70 15.76 -2.04 34.18
C PRO A 70 15.81 -3.54 33.86
N ILE A 71 14.98 -3.91 32.89
CA ILE A 71 15.14 -5.15 32.13
C ILE A 71 16.19 -4.84 31.05
N GLU A 72 17.37 -5.41 31.23
CA GLU A 72 18.51 -5.20 30.34
C GLU A 72 18.29 -6.03 29.08
N ALA A 73 17.89 -5.41 27.97
CA ALA A 73 17.77 -6.10 26.70
C ALA A 73 19.18 -6.32 26.13
N TYR A 74 19.68 -7.56 26.18
CA TYR A 74 21.03 -7.87 25.69
C TYR A 74 21.07 -7.91 24.16
N TYR A 75 22.25 -7.78 23.56
CA TYR A 75 22.45 -7.85 22.12
C TYR A 75 21.86 -9.14 21.52
N TYR A 76 21.34 -9.05 20.30
CA TYR A 76 20.71 -10.15 19.56
C TYR A 76 19.55 -10.84 20.31
N SER A 77 18.64 -10.07 20.91
CA SER A 77 17.51 -10.59 21.69
C SER A 77 16.14 -10.17 21.15
N GLN A 78 15.19 -11.09 21.26
CA GLN A 78 13.77 -10.83 21.08
C GLN A 78 13.09 -10.94 22.44
N ILE A 79 12.49 -9.86 22.92
CA ILE A 79 11.66 -9.78 24.13
C ILE A 79 10.20 -9.82 23.67
N VAL A 80 9.52 -10.93 23.94
CA VAL A 80 8.22 -11.23 23.35
C VAL A 80 7.21 -11.55 24.43
N GLY A 81 6.22 -10.69 24.58
CA GLY A 81 5.01 -10.98 25.36
C GLY A 81 4.03 -11.86 24.59
N ASP A 82 3.14 -12.50 25.33
CA ASP A 82 2.00 -13.22 24.76
C ASP A 82 1.10 -12.27 23.94
N ALA A 83 0.88 -12.58 22.66
CA ALA A 83 0.13 -11.71 21.75
C ALA A 83 -1.39 -11.70 22.03
N LEU A 84 -1.95 -12.80 22.56
CA LEU A 84 -3.37 -12.92 22.88
C LEU A 84 -3.72 -12.21 24.20
N SER A 85 -2.75 -12.14 25.12
CA SER A 85 -2.89 -11.50 26.42
C SER A 85 -1.58 -10.83 26.84
N PRO A 86 -1.26 -9.65 26.26
CA PRO A 86 -0.01 -8.93 26.50
C PRO A 86 0.30 -8.75 28.00
N PRO A 87 1.43 -9.25 28.50
CA PRO A 87 1.83 -9.08 29.89
C PRO A 87 2.13 -7.62 30.22
N THR A 88 2.05 -7.29 31.50
CA THR A 88 2.37 -5.96 32.02
C THR A 88 3.70 -5.97 32.76
N LEU A 89 4.66 -5.18 32.29
CA LEU A 89 5.83 -4.79 33.06
C LEU A 89 5.46 -3.56 33.89
N LYS A 90 5.32 -3.76 35.21
CA LYS A 90 4.95 -2.69 36.12
C LYS A 90 6.19 -2.19 36.87
N ALA A 91 6.58 -0.95 36.62
CA ALA A 91 7.63 -0.32 37.40
C ALA A 91 7.17 -0.09 38.84
N SER A 92 8.03 -0.40 39.81
CA SER A 92 7.77 -0.12 41.21
C SER A 92 7.80 1.39 41.49
N ALA A 93 7.13 1.86 42.55
CA ALA A 93 7.10 3.28 42.89
C ALA A 93 8.51 3.90 43.11
N ASN A 94 9.48 3.07 43.53
CA ASN A 94 10.88 3.46 43.73
C ASN A 94 11.81 2.87 42.66
N PHE A 95 11.31 2.62 41.44
CA PHE A 95 12.10 2.08 40.33
C PHE A 95 13.37 2.92 40.10
N VAL A 96 14.52 2.28 39.95
CA VAL A 96 15.80 2.97 39.71
C VAL A 96 16.36 2.51 38.37
N GLY A 97 16.36 3.40 37.37
CA GLY A 97 16.87 3.13 36.03
C GLY A 97 16.44 4.20 35.03
N LEU A 98 17.01 4.14 33.82
CA LEU A 98 16.70 5.06 32.73
C LEU A 98 15.37 4.69 32.05
N GLY A 99 15.20 3.41 31.70
CA GLY A 99 13.98 2.85 31.14
C GLY A 99 13.56 1.54 31.84
N VAL A 100 12.28 1.17 31.80
CA VAL A 100 11.84 -0.16 32.28
C VAL A 100 12.47 -1.28 31.46
N ILE A 101 12.56 -1.07 30.14
CA ILE A 101 13.41 -1.84 29.24
C ILE A 101 14.55 -0.93 28.80
N GLU A 102 15.78 -1.44 28.80
CA GLU A 102 16.99 -0.70 28.43
C GLU A 102 17.76 -1.46 27.37
N SER A 103 17.85 -0.91 26.15
CA SER A 103 18.50 -1.55 24.99
C SER A 103 20.01 -1.33 24.94
N ASP A 104 20.52 -0.33 25.65
CA ASP A 104 21.94 -0.09 25.84
C ASP A 104 22.20 0.47 27.23
N VAL A 105 23.08 -0.18 28.00
CA VAL A 105 23.25 0.13 29.42
C VAL A 105 24.44 1.04 29.61
N TYR A 106 24.20 2.21 30.23
CA TYR A 106 25.28 3.11 30.63
C TYR A 106 26.17 2.49 31.71
N ILE A 107 27.48 2.50 31.49
CA ILE A 107 28.48 2.02 32.44
C ILE A 107 28.66 3.06 33.55
N PRO A 108 28.35 2.73 34.82
CA PRO A 108 28.45 3.71 35.90
C PRO A 108 29.88 4.24 36.08
N ILE A 109 30.02 5.57 36.15
CA ILE A 109 31.27 6.31 36.47
C ILE A 109 32.28 6.32 35.29
N ASP A 110 31.91 5.81 34.12
CA ASP A 110 32.81 5.71 32.95
C ASP A 110 32.54 6.78 31.88
N ASN A 111 32.42 8.04 32.28
CA ASN A 111 32.23 9.20 31.39
C ASN A 111 31.10 9.11 30.34
N GLY A 112 30.10 8.24 30.54
CA GLY A 112 29.01 8.04 29.59
C GLY A 112 29.23 6.90 28.60
N ASP A 113 30.26 6.05 28.80
CA ASP A 113 30.44 4.83 28.02
C ASP A 113 29.24 3.88 28.19
N GLU A 114 28.89 3.19 27.11
CA GLU A 114 27.72 2.32 26.95
C GLU A 114 28.18 0.87 26.74
N TRP A 115 27.26 -0.10 26.78
CA TRP A 115 27.61 -1.50 26.53
C TRP A 115 27.92 -1.75 25.06
N TYR A 116 27.20 -1.06 24.18
CA TYR A 116 27.33 -1.21 22.74
C TYR A 116 27.67 0.12 22.09
N ILE A 117 28.18 0.06 20.87
CA ILE A 117 28.25 1.25 20.01
C ILE A 117 26.84 1.41 19.45
N ASN A 118 26.19 2.55 19.69
CA ASN A 118 24.78 2.75 19.32
C ASN A 118 24.51 2.52 17.83
N GLN A 119 25.42 2.91 16.92
CA GLN A 119 25.31 2.64 15.48
C GLN A 119 25.51 1.16 15.11
N SER A 120 26.02 0.32 16.03
CA SER A 120 26.18 -1.13 15.85
C SER A 120 25.21 -1.96 16.68
N ASN A 121 24.23 -1.32 17.34
CA ASN A 121 23.30 -1.97 18.27
C ASN A 121 22.12 -2.66 17.54
N PHE A 122 22.45 -3.68 16.73
CA PHE A 122 21.54 -4.36 15.79
C PHE A 122 20.71 -5.50 16.40
N TYR A 123 19.75 -6.00 15.62
CA TYR A 123 19.04 -7.27 15.83
C TYR A 123 18.31 -7.40 17.16
N ARG A 124 17.33 -6.52 17.39
CA ARG A 124 16.56 -6.44 18.65
C ARG A 124 15.07 -6.37 18.36
N GLN A 125 14.29 -7.04 19.17
CA GLN A 125 12.84 -6.86 19.13
C GLN A 125 12.25 -6.75 20.52
N VAL A 126 11.27 -5.86 20.67
CA VAL A 126 10.36 -5.84 21.82
C VAL A 126 8.93 -5.84 21.29
N ARG A 127 8.13 -6.85 21.63
CA ARG A 127 6.76 -6.92 21.12
C ARG A 127 5.74 -7.46 22.12
N ASN A 128 4.50 -6.99 21.98
CA ASN A 128 3.32 -7.40 22.76
C ASN A 128 3.48 -7.15 24.26
N MET A 129 3.84 -5.93 24.65
CA MET A 129 4.08 -5.57 26.05
C MET A 129 3.23 -4.39 26.49
N ASN A 130 2.66 -4.47 27.69
CA ASN A 130 2.19 -3.31 28.42
C ASN A 130 3.30 -2.86 29.38
N ILE A 131 3.64 -1.58 29.41
CA ILE A 131 4.69 -1.01 30.26
C ILE A 131 4.04 0.09 31.10
N ASP A 132 3.90 -0.16 32.41
CA ASP A 132 3.23 0.74 33.36
C ASP A 132 4.28 1.43 34.25
N ILE A 133 4.41 2.75 34.08
CA ILE A 133 5.25 3.62 34.90
C ILE A 133 4.43 4.68 35.67
N ILE A 134 3.10 4.52 35.77
CA ILE A 134 2.20 5.50 36.41
C ILE A 134 2.55 5.75 37.88
N ASP A 135 2.93 4.70 38.61
CA ASP A 135 3.20 4.79 40.04
C ASP A 135 4.65 5.23 40.36
N THR A 136 5.50 5.36 39.35
CA THR A 136 6.93 5.64 39.53
C THR A 136 7.19 7.08 39.97
N THR A 137 7.99 7.26 41.02
CA THR A 137 8.34 8.59 41.57
C THR A 137 9.71 9.10 41.12
N THR A 138 10.47 8.26 40.42
CA THR A 138 11.78 8.60 39.86
C THR A 138 11.63 9.59 38.72
N ALA A 139 12.36 10.70 38.81
CA ALA A 139 12.34 11.73 37.78
C ALA A 139 12.92 11.19 36.47
N SER A 140 12.33 11.60 35.34
CA SER A 140 12.82 11.31 33.99
C SER A 140 12.91 9.82 33.64
N VAL A 141 12.16 8.97 34.35
CA VAL A 141 12.03 7.55 33.99
C VAL A 141 11.30 7.42 32.65
N ALA A 142 11.84 6.58 31.76
CA ALA A 142 11.20 6.17 30.53
C ALA A 142 10.49 4.81 30.70
N GLY A 143 9.44 4.57 29.92
CA GLY A 143 8.94 3.20 29.74
C GLY A 143 9.98 2.34 29.01
N VAL A 144 10.53 2.87 27.93
CA VAL A 144 11.58 2.19 27.14
C VAL A 144 12.73 3.15 26.89
N HIS A 145 13.96 2.73 27.19
CA HIS A 145 15.17 3.30 26.62
C HIS A 145 15.54 2.48 25.37
N TRP A 146 15.49 3.12 24.21
CA TRP A 146 15.51 2.47 22.88
C TRP A 146 16.61 3.04 21.97
N GLN A 147 17.84 3.03 22.47
CA GLN A 147 19.04 3.40 21.72
C GLN A 147 19.51 2.21 20.87
N VAL A 148 19.15 2.20 19.58
CA VAL A 148 19.34 1.03 18.68
C VAL A 148 19.75 1.41 17.25
N ALA A 149 20.13 0.41 16.45
CA ALA A 149 20.46 0.55 15.02
C ALA A 149 19.53 -0.29 14.10
N GLN A 150 19.96 -0.64 12.88
CA GLN A 150 19.19 -1.40 11.90
C GLN A 150 18.80 -2.81 12.39
N ALA A 151 17.85 -3.45 11.70
CA ALA A 151 17.27 -4.75 12.08
C ALA A 151 16.72 -4.77 13.51
N THR A 152 16.12 -3.67 13.94
CA THR A 152 15.45 -3.57 15.23
C THR A 152 14.00 -3.17 15.06
N SER A 153 13.14 -3.63 15.97
CA SER A 153 11.74 -3.25 16.00
C SER A 153 11.14 -3.22 17.41
N ILE A 154 10.22 -2.28 17.60
CA ILE A 154 9.26 -2.33 18.70
C ILE A 154 7.86 -2.35 18.10
N THR A 155 7.05 -3.34 18.48
CA THR A 155 5.76 -3.62 17.83
C THR A 155 4.68 -3.98 18.85
N ASN A 156 3.49 -3.40 18.73
CA ASN A 156 2.36 -3.70 19.63
C ASN A 156 2.71 -3.52 21.12
N CYS A 157 3.42 -2.43 21.45
CA CYS A 157 3.78 -2.08 22.83
C CYS A 157 2.98 -0.87 23.30
N ARG A 158 2.49 -0.94 24.54
CA ARG A 158 1.67 0.12 25.15
C ARG A 158 2.36 0.65 26.39
N VAL A 159 2.68 1.94 26.43
CA VAL A 159 3.32 2.58 27.57
C VAL A 159 2.32 3.50 28.27
N TYR A 160 2.21 3.35 29.59
CA TYR A 160 1.32 4.13 30.45
C TYR A 160 2.13 4.92 31.47
N ALA A 161 2.02 6.24 31.42
CA ALA A 161 2.76 7.18 32.25
C ALA A 161 1.82 8.16 32.99
N PRO A 162 2.29 8.81 34.07
CA PRO A 162 1.49 9.78 34.82
C PRO A 162 1.05 10.97 33.96
N THR A 163 -0.18 11.45 34.16
CA THR A 163 -0.72 12.67 33.51
C THR A 163 -0.71 13.89 34.45
N THR A 164 -0.17 13.74 35.66
CA THR A 164 -0.09 14.82 36.64
C THR A 164 0.80 15.96 36.12
N ALA A 165 0.29 17.19 36.18
CA ALA A 165 1.05 18.38 35.79
C ALA A 165 2.41 18.43 36.50
N GLY A 166 3.49 18.64 35.74
CA GLY A 166 4.86 18.66 36.24
C GLY A 166 5.54 17.29 36.35
N THR A 167 4.90 16.21 35.86
CA THR A 167 5.57 14.93 35.63
C THR A 167 6.80 15.12 34.73
N THR A 168 7.83 14.31 34.94
CA THR A 168 9.01 14.23 34.07
C THR A 168 9.14 12.85 33.42
N ALA A 169 8.21 11.94 33.66
CA ALA A 169 8.21 10.61 33.06
C ALA A 169 8.05 10.69 31.53
N MET A 170 8.62 9.75 30.80
CA MET A 170 8.57 9.69 29.35
C MET A 170 8.08 8.32 28.90
N GLY A 171 7.38 8.25 27.77
CA GLY A 171 7.02 6.96 27.19
C GLY A 171 8.25 6.20 26.70
N MET A 172 9.00 6.84 25.80
CA MET A 172 10.24 6.35 25.22
C MET A 172 11.34 7.41 25.31
N PHE A 173 12.56 6.95 25.62
CA PHE A 173 13.79 7.72 25.51
C PHE A 173 14.70 7.06 24.48
N THR A 174 15.10 7.81 23.45
CA THR A 174 16.01 7.32 22.38
C THR A 174 16.93 8.44 21.96
N GLU A 175 18.04 8.63 22.63
CA GLU A 175 18.93 9.79 22.51
C GLU A 175 19.81 9.82 21.26
N ASN A 176 20.11 8.67 20.67
CA ASN A 176 20.86 8.51 19.42
C ASN A 176 20.73 7.07 18.84
N GLY A 177 21.37 6.81 17.71
CA GLY A 177 21.41 5.51 17.03
C GLY A 177 21.36 5.66 15.50
N SER A 178 21.19 4.54 14.78
CA SER A 178 21.00 4.48 13.31
C SER A 178 19.91 3.47 12.96
N SER A 179 18.68 3.79 13.36
CA SER A 179 17.65 2.77 13.57
C SER A 179 16.90 2.35 12.31
N GLY A 180 16.14 1.24 12.46
CA GLY A 180 15.26 0.66 11.45
C GLY A 180 13.81 1.16 11.55
N SER A 181 12.89 0.29 11.99
CA SER A 181 11.44 0.55 11.96
C SER A 181 10.72 0.25 13.29
N MET A 182 9.71 1.06 13.63
CA MET A 182 8.79 0.80 14.75
C MET A 182 7.35 0.85 14.26
N SER A 183 6.49 0.02 14.86
CA SER A 183 5.09 -0.03 14.47
C SER A 183 4.11 -0.27 15.62
N ASP A 184 2.86 0.16 15.44
CA ASP A 184 1.71 -0.28 16.23
C ASP A 184 1.84 -0.04 17.75
N CYS A 185 2.47 1.06 18.18
CA CYS A 185 2.67 1.37 19.59
C CYS A 185 1.74 2.47 20.11
N PHE A 186 1.44 2.41 21.41
CA PHE A 186 0.59 3.38 22.09
C PHE A 186 1.29 4.02 23.29
N PHE A 187 1.27 5.36 23.39
CA PHE A 187 1.87 6.10 24.49
C PHE A 187 0.83 7.00 25.18
N PHE A 188 0.51 6.67 26.42
CA PHE A 188 -0.43 7.42 27.25
C PHE A 188 0.28 8.18 28.37
N GLY A 189 0.01 9.48 28.50
CA GLY A 189 0.56 10.31 29.57
C GLY A 189 2.05 10.57 29.43
N GLY A 190 2.67 11.03 30.52
CA GLY A 190 4.07 11.46 30.55
C GLY A 190 4.26 12.92 30.14
N GLN A 191 5.44 13.45 30.42
CA GLN A 191 5.88 14.75 29.89
C GLN A 191 5.96 14.69 28.37
N TYR A 192 6.53 13.59 27.88
CA TYR A 192 6.71 13.26 26.49
C TYR A 192 6.29 11.82 26.23
N GLY A 193 5.64 11.56 25.09
CA GLY A 193 5.40 10.21 24.61
C GLY A 193 6.72 9.64 24.10
N ILE A 194 7.36 10.37 23.19
CA ILE A 194 8.74 10.11 22.74
C ILE A 194 9.60 11.33 23.03
N TYR A 195 10.74 11.12 23.69
CA TYR A 195 11.79 12.10 23.82
C TYR A 195 13.06 11.50 23.23
N GLY A 196 13.51 11.98 22.07
CA GLY A 196 14.62 11.30 21.41
C GLY A 196 15.12 11.93 20.12
N GLY A 197 16.23 11.41 19.62
CA GLY A 197 16.84 11.72 18.36
C GLY A 197 17.63 10.52 17.84
N ASN A 198 17.73 10.41 16.53
CA ASN A 198 18.40 9.31 15.83
C ASN A 198 18.75 9.79 14.43
N GLN A 199 19.71 9.15 13.77
CA GLN A 199 20.05 9.47 12.38
C GLN A 199 18.79 9.43 11.50
N GLN A 200 18.10 8.29 11.51
CA GLN A 200 16.87 8.07 10.77
C GLN A 200 15.95 7.06 11.45
N TYR A 201 14.67 7.13 11.11
CA TYR A 201 13.69 6.12 11.51
C TYR A 201 12.51 6.09 10.53
N THR A 202 11.88 4.91 10.39
CA THR A 202 10.50 4.80 9.91
C THR A 202 9.58 4.36 11.05
N VAL A 203 8.61 5.20 11.39
CA VAL A 203 7.64 4.95 12.47
C VAL A 203 6.23 4.90 11.88
N ARG A 204 5.52 3.79 12.10
CA ARG A 204 4.18 3.58 11.55
C ARG A 204 3.13 3.31 12.63
N ASN A 205 1.92 3.83 12.48
CA ASN A 205 0.77 3.47 13.32
C ASN A 205 1.05 3.66 14.82
N PHE A 206 1.60 4.82 15.17
CA PHE A 206 1.85 5.20 16.56
C PHE A 206 0.71 6.09 17.06
N GLU A 207 0.10 5.70 18.17
CA GLU A 207 -0.93 6.49 18.83
C GLU A 207 -0.37 7.11 20.12
N GLN A 208 -0.60 8.41 20.31
CA GLN A 208 -0.15 9.15 21.47
C GLN A 208 -1.29 10.00 22.05
N SER A 209 -1.44 9.94 23.38
CA SER A 209 -2.50 10.67 24.06
C SER A 209 -2.06 11.24 25.41
N SER A 210 -2.54 12.44 25.71
CA SER A 210 -2.54 13.01 27.06
C SER A 210 -1.14 13.34 27.63
N GLN A 211 -0.18 13.65 26.76
CA GLN A 211 1.12 14.16 27.19
C GLN A 211 1.00 15.56 27.81
N THR A 212 1.77 15.86 28.84
CA THR A 212 1.69 17.17 29.54
C THR A 212 2.54 18.26 28.89
N THR A 213 3.37 17.94 27.89
CA THR A 213 4.19 18.93 27.18
C THR A 213 4.16 18.74 25.67
N ALA A 214 4.60 17.58 25.16
CA ALA A 214 4.50 17.27 23.74
C ALA A 214 4.33 15.76 23.56
N SER A 215 3.64 15.32 22.51
CA SER A 215 3.59 13.89 22.18
C SER A 215 4.98 13.43 21.75
N ILE A 216 5.57 14.09 20.77
CA ILE A 216 6.93 13.82 20.29
C ILE A 216 7.82 15.03 20.58
N CYS A 217 8.97 14.81 21.19
CA CYS A 217 10.04 15.78 21.34
C CYS A 217 11.29 15.24 20.64
N LEU A 218 11.51 15.66 19.39
CA LEU A 218 12.70 15.34 18.62
C LEU A 218 13.83 16.29 19.01
N ILE A 219 14.88 15.73 19.62
CA ILE A 219 16.03 16.51 20.09
C ILE A 219 17.12 16.68 19.02
N TRP A 220 17.20 15.75 18.06
CA TRP A 220 18.00 15.86 16.84
C TRP A 220 17.58 14.74 15.86
N ASP A 221 17.78 14.92 14.57
CA ASP A 221 17.75 13.85 13.57
C ASP A 221 18.44 14.30 12.29
N TRP A 222 18.66 13.36 11.37
CA TRP A 222 18.94 13.71 9.97
C TRP A 222 17.65 13.68 9.15
N GLY A 223 16.82 12.65 9.33
CA GLY A 223 15.45 12.63 8.82
C GLY A 223 14.62 11.43 9.28
N TRP A 224 13.38 11.65 9.71
CA TRP A 224 12.45 10.58 10.09
C TRP A 224 11.19 10.60 9.23
N THR A 225 10.69 9.40 8.90
CA THR A 225 9.39 9.20 8.26
C THR A 225 8.39 8.66 9.26
N TRP A 226 7.30 9.37 9.42
CA TRP A 226 6.21 9.07 10.32
C TRP A 226 4.95 8.82 9.50
N SER A 227 4.37 7.63 9.59
CA SER A 227 3.16 7.25 8.87
C SER A 227 2.06 6.82 9.84
N GLN A 228 0.80 7.16 9.58
CA GLN A 228 -0.32 6.70 10.40
C GLN A 228 -0.18 7.12 11.87
N LEU A 229 0.34 8.33 12.12
CA LEU A 229 0.36 8.87 13.48
C LEU A 229 -1.02 9.32 13.90
N VAL A 230 -1.39 9.00 15.13
CA VAL A 230 -2.59 9.54 15.79
C VAL A 230 -2.15 10.25 17.06
N ILE A 231 -2.24 11.57 17.06
CA ILE A 231 -1.83 12.41 18.18
C ILE A 231 -3.06 13.10 18.74
N THR A 232 -3.38 12.81 20.01
CA THR A 232 -4.57 13.36 20.66
C THR A 232 -4.28 14.02 22.00
N ASN A 233 -5.03 15.07 22.35
CA ASN A 233 -5.09 15.63 23.70
C ASN A 233 -3.72 16.05 24.27
N SER A 234 -2.88 16.68 23.46
CA SER A 234 -1.53 17.13 23.85
C SER A 234 -1.37 18.63 23.58
N PRO A 235 -0.65 19.40 24.41
CA PRO A 235 -0.36 20.81 24.09
C PRO A 235 0.39 20.96 22.77
N ILE A 236 1.41 20.13 22.55
CA ILE A 236 2.21 20.13 21.31
C ILE A 236 2.17 18.73 20.71
N GLY A 237 1.95 18.62 19.41
CA GLY A 237 2.06 17.35 18.71
C GLY A 237 3.52 16.91 18.60
N ILE A 238 4.26 17.55 17.69
CA ILE A 238 5.69 17.31 17.46
C ILE A 238 6.48 18.57 17.77
N LYS A 239 7.42 18.45 18.71
CA LYS A 239 8.36 19.50 19.08
C LYS A 239 9.72 19.19 18.48
N LEU A 240 10.21 20.07 17.62
CA LEU A 240 11.51 19.96 16.93
C LEU A 240 12.61 20.75 17.65
N ILE A 241 12.47 20.95 18.94
CA ILE A 241 13.39 21.74 19.76
C ILE A 241 13.88 20.91 20.93
N ASN A 242 15.19 20.72 21.02
CA ASN A 242 15.85 20.15 22.17
C ASN A 242 15.73 21.11 23.36
N PRO A 243 14.96 20.75 24.41
CA PRO A 243 14.78 21.63 25.55
C PRO A 243 16.04 21.77 26.42
N GLN A 244 17.03 20.88 26.26
CA GLN A 244 18.30 20.94 26.99
C GLN A 244 19.38 21.71 26.24
N ASP A 245 19.23 21.93 24.93
CA ASP A 245 20.13 22.74 24.11
C ASP A 245 19.36 23.46 23.00
N THR A 246 18.70 24.56 23.36
CA THR A 246 17.88 25.35 22.44
C THR A 246 18.70 26.19 21.45
N THR A 247 20.02 26.20 21.58
CA THR A 247 20.94 26.96 20.72
C THR A 247 21.79 26.08 19.82
N GLY A 248 21.80 24.77 20.06
CA GLY A 248 22.50 23.78 19.24
C GLY A 248 21.76 23.46 17.94
N GLN A 249 22.30 22.49 17.21
CA GLN A 249 21.66 21.92 16.04
C GLN A 249 20.37 21.19 16.47
N GLN A 250 19.24 21.67 15.98
CA GLN A 250 17.92 21.07 16.25
C GLN A 250 17.62 19.96 15.25
N ALA A 251 16.45 19.31 15.38
CA ALA A 251 15.97 18.29 14.44
C ALA A 251 16.08 18.78 12.99
N GLY A 252 16.69 17.97 12.14
CA GLY A 252 16.99 18.25 10.75
C GLY A 252 15.75 18.19 9.86
N SER A 253 15.02 17.08 9.89
CA SER A 253 13.85 16.94 9.03
C SER A 253 12.82 15.89 9.43
N ILE A 254 11.55 16.18 9.16
CA ILE A 254 10.44 15.24 9.35
C ILE A 254 9.59 15.11 8.08
N TYR A 255 9.14 13.89 7.81
CA TYR A 255 8.09 13.58 6.85
C TYR A 255 6.94 12.92 7.59
N VAL A 256 5.76 13.56 7.62
CA VAL A 256 4.56 13.06 8.29
C VAL A 256 3.52 12.72 7.24
N LEU A 257 3.11 11.46 7.21
CA LEU A 257 2.24 10.85 6.20
C LEU A 257 0.99 10.27 6.86
N ASP A 258 -0.17 10.43 6.24
CA ASP A 258 -1.42 9.76 6.62
C ASP A 258 -1.66 9.88 8.13
N SER A 259 -1.71 11.09 8.69
CA SER A 259 -1.68 11.27 10.15
C SER A 259 -2.75 12.21 10.66
N LEU A 260 -3.14 12.07 11.94
CA LEU A 260 -4.18 12.86 12.59
C LEU A 260 -3.64 13.63 13.80
N PHE A 261 -3.96 14.92 13.84
CA PHE A 261 -3.84 15.75 15.04
C PHE A 261 -5.24 16.10 15.56
N GLU A 262 -5.56 15.66 16.79
CA GLU A 262 -6.85 15.91 17.44
C GLU A 262 -6.69 16.58 18.81
N ASN A 263 -7.41 17.68 19.06
CA ASN A 263 -7.38 18.40 20.34
C ASN A 263 -5.94 18.79 20.75
N VAL A 264 -5.20 19.39 19.81
CA VAL A 264 -3.80 19.81 19.97
C VAL A 264 -3.68 21.33 19.86
N GLU A 265 -2.97 22.00 20.76
CA GLU A 265 -2.82 23.47 20.69
C GLU A 265 -1.90 23.89 19.52
N THR A 266 -0.77 23.21 19.36
CA THR A 266 0.16 23.39 18.23
C THR A 266 0.59 22.04 17.65
N ALA A 267 0.29 21.76 16.38
CA ALA A 267 0.63 20.47 15.76
C ALA A 267 2.14 20.28 15.66
N ILE A 268 2.87 21.24 15.07
CA ILE A 268 4.33 21.24 14.99
C ILE A 268 4.90 22.51 15.65
N PHE A 269 5.85 22.34 16.57
CA PHE A 269 6.54 23.45 17.24
C PHE A 269 8.03 23.43 16.92
N ALA A 270 8.53 24.51 16.30
CA ALA A 270 9.88 24.57 15.74
C ALA A 270 10.56 25.94 16.00
N ASN A 271 11.81 26.08 15.53
CA ASN A 271 12.50 27.36 15.50
C ASN A 271 11.93 28.25 14.38
N GLN A 272 12.07 29.57 14.53
CA GLN A 272 11.63 30.52 13.50
C GLN A 272 12.25 30.17 12.15
N LEU A 273 11.46 30.25 11.07
CA LEU A 273 11.93 29.95 9.72
C LEU A 273 13.09 30.88 9.33
N PRO A 274 14.29 30.33 9.05
CA PRO A 274 15.42 31.11 8.58
C PRO A 274 15.27 31.50 7.10
N ALA A 275 16.17 32.35 6.60
CA ALA A 275 16.20 32.76 5.19
C ALA A 275 16.83 31.71 4.26
N ALA A 276 17.43 30.66 4.82
CA ALA A 276 18.10 29.56 4.10
C ALA A 276 18.02 28.29 4.95
N VAL A 277 18.21 27.12 4.34
CA VAL A 277 18.06 25.81 4.99
C VAL A 277 19.06 25.54 6.14
N LEU A 278 20.18 26.26 6.20
CA LEU A 278 21.18 26.10 7.27
C LEU A 278 20.54 26.34 8.66
N GLU A 279 20.75 25.39 9.58
CA GLU A 279 20.20 25.39 10.95
C GLU A 279 18.66 25.45 11.02
N SER A 280 17.98 25.06 9.93
CA SER A 280 16.51 24.99 9.83
C SER A 280 15.97 23.58 10.13
N SER A 281 14.65 23.41 10.18
CA SER A 281 14.01 22.08 10.19
C SER A 281 13.13 21.94 8.95
N VAL A 282 13.43 20.97 8.08
CA VAL A 282 12.60 20.65 6.92
C VAL A 282 11.37 19.87 7.39
N ILE A 283 10.18 20.33 7.02
CA ILE A 283 8.91 19.75 7.46
C ILE A 283 8.10 19.39 6.23
N THR A 284 7.71 18.12 6.09
CA THR A 284 6.76 17.68 5.08
C THR A 284 5.54 17.06 5.74
N LEU A 285 4.36 17.49 5.34
CA LEU A 285 3.06 17.03 5.80
C LEU A 285 2.28 16.51 4.58
N ASP A 286 1.91 15.24 4.56
CA ASP A 286 1.16 14.56 3.49
C ASP A 286 -0.04 13.83 4.09
N ASN A 287 -1.24 14.10 3.59
CA ASN A 287 -2.52 13.56 4.02
C ASN A 287 -2.75 13.68 5.54
N ILE A 288 -2.86 14.93 6.02
CA ILE A 288 -3.00 15.24 7.44
C ILE A 288 -4.44 15.59 7.81
N GLY A 289 -4.99 14.85 8.76
CA GLY A 289 -6.26 15.15 9.42
C GLY A 289 -6.08 16.11 10.58
N VAL A 290 -7.00 17.06 10.71
CA VAL A 290 -6.92 18.16 11.67
C VAL A 290 -8.27 18.38 12.35
N LEU A 291 -8.34 18.07 13.65
CA LEU A 291 -9.56 18.23 14.44
C LEU A 291 -9.27 19.01 15.74
N ASN A 292 -9.91 20.17 15.92
CA ASN A 292 -9.72 21.04 17.08
C ASN A 292 -8.24 21.39 17.34
N VAL A 293 -7.51 21.75 16.27
CA VAL A 293 -6.12 22.19 16.37
C VAL A 293 -6.03 23.71 16.43
N GLY A 294 -5.24 24.24 17.37
CA GLY A 294 -5.09 25.70 17.53
C GLY A 294 -4.23 26.35 16.44
N SER A 295 -3.10 25.72 16.10
CA SER A 295 -2.17 26.17 15.07
C SER A 295 -1.44 24.97 14.46
N MET A 296 -1.22 24.97 13.14
CA MET A 296 -0.47 23.89 12.49
C MET A 296 1.02 23.98 12.80
N ILE A 297 1.61 25.18 12.68
CA ILE A 297 3.05 25.38 12.93
C ILE A 297 3.25 26.63 13.78
N GLY A 298 3.82 26.44 14.96
CA GLY A 298 4.15 27.50 15.93
C GLY A 298 5.65 27.61 16.19
N PHE A 299 6.10 28.81 16.56
CA PHE A 299 7.51 29.13 16.74
C PHE A 299 7.86 29.63 18.15
N VAL A 300 9.14 29.51 18.51
CA VAL A 300 9.70 29.93 19.80
C VAL A 300 9.51 31.42 20.14
N ASP A 301 9.32 32.29 19.15
CA ASP A 301 9.10 33.72 19.32
C ASP A 301 7.62 34.10 19.56
N GLY A 302 6.74 33.10 19.58
CA GLY A 302 5.30 33.25 19.74
C GLY A 302 4.54 33.53 18.43
N ASN A 303 5.24 33.60 17.29
CA ASN A 303 4.59 33.65 15.99
C ASN A 303 4.08 32.26 15.58
N VAL A 304 3.05 32.26 14.74
CA VAL A 304 2.53 31.07 14.07
C VAL A 304 2.59 31.30 12.57
N LEU A 305 2.78 30.22 11.81
CA LEU A 305 2.72 30.28 10.36
C LEU A 305 1.26 30.40 9.91
N ASP A 306 1.01 31.17 8.86
CA ASP A 306 -0.34 31.41 8.32
C ASP A 306 -0.82 30.20 7.50
N ILE A 307 -1.21 29.16 8.23
CA ILE A 307 -1.79 27.91 7.72
C ILE A 307 -3.09 27.67 8.48
N ASP A 308 -4.19 27.55 7.75
CA ASP A 308 -5.49 27.23 8.35
C ASP A 308 -5.42 25.83 9.01
N PRO A 309 -5.87 25.67 10.27
CA PRO A 309 -5.89 24.37 10.95
C PRO A 309 -7.07 23.52 10.48
N ILE A 310 -7.02 23.13 9.20
CA ILE A 310 -7.95 22.25 8.51
C ILE A 310 -7.18 21.08 7.90
N ASP A 311 -7.88 20.06 7.41
CA ASP A 311 -7.25 18.91 6.76
C ASP A 311 -6.35 19.38 5.60
N LEU A 312 -5.14 18.81 5.54
CA LEU A 312 -4.11 19.19 4.57
C LEU A 312 -3.81 18.03 3.63
N ASN A 313 -3.86 18.29 2.32
CA ASN A 313 -3.37 17.33 1.33
C ASN A 313 -1.84 17.21 1.40
N PHE A 314 -1.13 18.30 1.11
CA PHE A 314 0.32 18.29 1.08
C PHE A 314 0.92 19.68 1.36
N LEU A 315 1.91 19.74 2.24
CA LEU A 315 2.65 20.95 2.59
C LEU A 315 4.13 20.63 2.80
N ILE A 316 5.01 21.47 2.27
CA ILE A 316 6.45 21.41 2.47
C ILE A 316 6.97 22.73 3.00
N ILE A 317 7.84 22.65 4.00
CA ILE A 317 8.75 23.72 4.41
C ILE A 317 10.17 23.21 4.18
N GLY A 318 10.88 23.80 3.23
CA GLY A 318 12.20 23.32 2.82
C GLY A 318 12.70 23.97 1.54
N ASN A 319 13.82 23.47 1.01
CA ASN A 319 14.20 23.72 -0.37
C ASN A 319 13.50 22.70 -1.29
N ILE A 320 13.12 23.11 -2.50
CA ILE A 320 12.60 22.23 -3.54
C ILE A 320 13.45 22.39 -4.81
N GLN A 321 13.40 21.43 -5.73
CA GLN A 321 14.29 21.38 -6.91
C GLN A 321 14.33 22.70 -7.71
N ASP A 322 13.17 23.34 -7.94
CA ASP A 322 13.01 24.47 -8.88
C ASP A 322 13.31 25.83 -8.26
N THR A 323 13.56 25.89 -6.95
CA THR A 323 13.76 27.15 -6.23
C THR A 323 15.22 27.41 -5.90
N GLY A 324 16.12 26.52 -6.34
CA GLY A 324 17.54 26.58 -6.03
C GLY A 324 17.79 26.46 -4.53
N SER A 325 18.40 27.47 -3.91
CA SER A 325 18.65 27.52 -2.46
C SER A 325 17.61 28.31 -1.68
N TYR A 326 16.46 28.64 -2.29
CA TYR A 326 15.40 29.37 -1.59
C TYR A 326 14.62 28.42 -0.67
N TYR A 327 14.77 28.66 0.62
CA TYR A 327 14.05 27.98 1.68
C TYR A 327 12.68 28.63 1.88
N GLY A 328 11.61 27.86 1.70
CA GLY A 328 10.26 28.40 1.66
C GLY A 328 9.19 27.42 2.08
N MET A 329 7.94 27.88 2.01
CA MET A 329 6.73 27.10 2.23
C MET A 329 6.02 26.89 0.90
N TYR A 330 5.60 25.65 0.64
CA TYR A 330 5.00 25.23 -0.62
C TYR A 330 3.81 24.30 -0.37
N TYR A 331 2.68 24.62 -0.98
CA TYR A 331 1.56 23.70 -1.10
C TYR A 331 1.76 22.90 -2.38
N PHE A 332 1.65 21.58 -2.29
CA PHE A 332 1.67 20.70 -3.45
C PHE A 332 0.28 20.13 -3.63
N ASN A 333 -0.21 20.11 -4.86
CA ASN A 333 -1.36 19.29 -5.20
C ASN A 333 -0.85 17.93 -5.67
N ALA A 334 -0.12 17.21 -4.81
CA ALA A 334 0.41 15.90 -5.19
C ALA A 334 -0.75 15.03 -5.70
N ASN A 335 -0.55 14.37 -6.84
CA ASN A 335 -1.56 13.49 -7.43
C ASN A 335 -2.02 12.51 -6.35
N THR A 336 -3.32 12.22 -6.33
CA THR A 336 -3.83 11.15 -5.48
C THR A 336 -3.09 9.88 -5.88
N PRO A 337 -2.41 9.17 -4.95
CA PRO A 337 -1.72 7.95 -5.30
C PRO A 337 -2.71 6.98 -5.94
N ASP A 338 -2.20 6.16 -6.86
CA ASP A 338 -2.97 5.12 -7.51
C ASP A 338 -3.81 4.34 -6.48
N PRO A 339 -5.12 4.11 -6.70
CA PRO A 339 -5.99 3.43 -5.74
C PRO A 339 -5.47 2.06 -5.28
N SER A 340 -4.69 1.36 -6.11
CA SER A 340 -4.04 0.09 -5.74
C SER A 340 -2.99 0.23 -4.64
N MET A 341 -2.50 1.44 -4.38
CA MET A 341 -1.55 1.77 -3.31
C MET A 341 -2.24 2.09 -1.98
N LEU A 342 -3.55 2.34 -2.00
CA LEU A 342 -4.32 2.86 -0.87
C LEU A 342 -5.13 1.77 -0.18
N ASP A 343 -5.40 1.96 1.11
CA ASP A 343 -6.27 1.10 1.89
C ASP A 343 -7.73 1.54 1.76
N SER A 344 -8.47 0.82 0.92
CA SER A 344 -9.91 1.03 0.68
C SER A 344 -10.79 0.92 1.93
N SER A 345 -10.28 0.33 3.02
CA SER A 345 -11.01 0.17 4.29
C SER A 345 -10.88 1.38 5.22
N THR A 346 -9.95 2.30 4.94
CA THR A 346 -9.73 3.48 5.78
C THR A 346 -10.64 4.63 5.41
N SER A 347 -11.24 5.27 6.41
CA SER A 347 -11.76 6.63 6.22
C SER A 347 -10.55 7.55 6.08
N GLY A 348 -10.35 8.09 4.88
CA GLY A 348 -9.27 9.04 4.64
C GLY A 348 -9.30 10.21 5.63
N TYR A 349 -8.12 10.74 5.96
CA TYR A 349 -8.05 11.99 6.72
C TYR A 349 -8.37 13.16 5.81
N PHE A 350 -7.50 13.40 4.82
CA PHE A 350 -7.82 14.19 3.64
C PHE A 350 -8.17 13.28 2.45
N ARG A 351 -7.34 12.24 2.25
CA ARG A 351 -7.52 11.15 1.28
C ARG A 351 -7.31 9.79 1.93
N GLN A 352 -7.67 8.71 1.23
CA GLN A 352 -7.41 7.35 1.70
C GLN A 352 -5.92 7.18 2.03
N GLN A 353 -5.63 6.42 3.08
CA GLN A 353 -4.28 6.21 3.56
C GLN A 353 -3.57 5.18 2.67
N TYR A 354 -2.24 5.23 2.61
CA TYR A 354 -1.47 4.16 2.01
C TYR A 354 -1.72 2.84 2.75
N PHE A 355 -1.81 1.76 1.97
CA PHE A 355 -1.95 0.42 2.53
C PHE A 355 -0.79 0.11 3.48
N SER A 356 -1.14 -0.44 4.64
CA SER A 356 -0.15 -1.01 5.54
C SER A 356 -0.63 -2.30 6.17
N LYS A 357 0.34 -3.13 6.54
CA LYS A 357 0.09 -4.41 7.18
C LYS A 357 1.09 -4.64 8.28
N SER A 358 0.58 -4.73 9.51
CA SER A 358 1.37 -5.13 10.68
C SER A 358 2.00 -6.50 10.48
N ARG A 359 3.17 -6.68 11.13
CA ARG A 359 3.85 -7.97 11.19
C ARG A 359 2.89 -9.08 11.64
N PRO A 360 2.70 -10.15 10.84
CA PRO A 360 1.83 -11.27 11.25
C PRO A 360 2.42 -12.04 12.43
N GLN A 361 1.61 -12.32 13.45
CA GLN A 361 1.99 -13.12 14.62
C GLN A 361 1.19 -14.42 14.79
N TYR A 362 0.20 -14.64 13.91
CA TYR A 362 -0.55 -15.89 13.77
C TYR A 362 -1.35 -16.31 15.02
N GLU A 363 -1.95 -15.35 15.72
CA GLU A 363 -2.69 -15.53 16.98
C GLU A 363 -3.89 -16.48 16.86
N SER A 364 -4.44 -16.63 15.66
CA SER A 364 -5.55 -17.54 15.36
C SER A 364 -5.12 -19.01 15.16
N LEU A 365 -3.82 -19.28 14.96
CA LEU A 365 -3.31 -20.62 14.76
C LEU A 365 -3.06 -21.34 16.08
N THR A 366 -3.26 -22.65 16.07
CA THR A 366 -2.91 -23.54 17.18
C THR A 366 -1.58 -24.25 16.91
N THR A 367 -1.03 -24.91 17.92
CA THR A 367 0.21 -25.70 17.75
C THR A 367 0.06 -26.87 16.77
N ALA A 368 -1.18 -27.31 16.47
CA ALA A 368 -1.44 -28.34 15.46
C ALA A 368 -1.25 -27.82 14.03
N ASP A 369 -1.37 -26.51 13.83
CA ASP A 369 -1.25 -25.84 12.54
C ASP A 369 0.22 -25.47 12.24
N ILE A 370 1.13 -25.68 13.20
CA ILE A 370 2.55 -25.35 13.08
C ILE A 370 3.34 -26.58 12.64
N ILE A 371 4.05 -26.45 11.50
CA ILE A 371 4.98 -27.44 10.99
C ILE A 371 6.41 -27.01 11.37
N ASN A 372 6.95 -27.62 12.42
CA ASN A 372 8.36 -27.44 12.77
C ASN A 372 9.27 -28.19 11.78
N VAL A 373 10.14 -27.46 11.07
CA VAL A 373 11.04 -28.05 10.06
C VAL A 373 11.95 -29.14 10.63
N LYS A 374 12.38 -29.03 11.90
CA LYS A 374 13.29 -30.00 12.52
C LYS A 374 12.63 -31.36 12.76
N ASP A 375 11.32 -31.38 12.99
CA ASP A 375 10.55 -32.63 13.13
C ASP A 375 10.42 -33.38 11.79
N ARG A 376 10.76 -32.72 10.68
CA ARG A 376 10.74 -33.26 9.31
C ARG A 376 12.12 -33.55 8.75
N GLY A 377 13.15 -33.57 9.60
CA GLY A 377 14.49 -34.04 9.24
C GLY A 377 15.49 -32.95 8.90
N VAL A 378 15.05 -31.69 8.78
CA VAL A 378 15.91 -30.50 8.63
C VAL A 378 16.79 -30.33 9.89
N LYS A 379 18.09 -30.04 9.73
CA LYS A 379 19.04 -29.99 10.85
C LYS A 379 19.23 -28.58 11.40
N GLY A 380 19.51 -27.61 10.53
CA GLY A 380 19.84 -26.24 10.92
C GLY A 380 21.13 -26.13 11.73
N ASP A 381 22.10 -27.00 11.47
CA ASP A 381 23.37 -27.12 12.23
C ASP A 381 24.55 -26.33 11.63
N GLY A 382 24.34 -25.64 10.50
CA GLY A 382 25.37 -24.85 9.81
C GLY A 382 26.37 -25.68 8.99
N SER A 383 26.09 -26.97 8.77
CA SER A 383 26.98 -27.88 8.05
C SER A 383 26.27 -28.89 7.15
N THR A 384 25.15 -29.46 7.61
CA THR A 384 24.33 -30.39 6.85
C THR A 384 23.60 -29.64 5.75
N ASP A 385 23.69 -30.14 4.52
CA ASP A 385 22.87 -29.68 3.40
C ASP A 385 21.39 -30.00 3.68
N ASP A 386 20.63 -28.95 3.98
CA ASP A 386 19.22 -29.03 4.37
C ASP A 386 18.29 -28.80 3.17
N THR A 387 18.82 -28.54 1.97
CA THR A 387 18.06 -28.06 0.82
C THR A 387 16.87 -28.95 0.47
N ALA A 388 17.11 -30.25 0.28
CA ALA A 388 16.06 -31.19 -0.12
C ALA A 388 15.00 -31.39 0.98
N ALA A 389 15.41 -31.38 2.24
CA ALA A 389 14.50 -31.54 3.38
C ALA A 389 13.64 -30.28 3.56
N ILE A 390 14.23 -29.09 3.43
CA ILE A 390 13.49 -27.82 3.48
C ILE A 390 12.50 -27.74 2.33
N GLN A 391 12.92 -28.02 1.09
CA GLN A 391 12.01 -27.99 -0.06
C GLN A 391 10.80 -28.94 0.12
N ALA A 392 11.02 -30.11 0.72
CA ALA A 392 9.94 -31.05 1.02
C ALA A 392 8.96 -30.53 2.09
N VAL A 393 9.44 -29.76 3.08
CA VAL A 393 8.57 -29.10 4.07
C VAL A 393 7.83 -27.92 3.47
N LEU A 394 8.50 -27.10 2.65
CA LEU A 394 7.88 -25.98 1.94
C LEU A 394 6.74 -26.44 1.02
N ALA A 395 6.85 -27.63 0.42
CA ALA A 395 5.77 -28.23 -0.37
C ALA A 395 4.51 -28.62 0.45
N MET A 396 4.56 -28.51 1.78
CA MET A 396 3.41 -28.72 2.68
C MET A 396 2.70 -27.42 3.06
N ALA A 397 3.22 -26.28 2.64
CA ALA A 397 2.65 -24.97 2.93
C ALA A 397 1.21 -24.87 2.46
N THR A 398 0.35 -24.29 3.30
CA THR A 398 -1.01 -23.89 2.97
C THR A 398 -1.33 -22.61 3.75
N THR A 399 -2.32 -21.86 3.31
CA THR A 399 -2.83 -20.68 4.05
C THR A 399 -3.41 -21.02 5.43
N ASP A 400 -3.57 -22.29 5.79
CA ASP A 400 -4.08 -22.72 7.10
C ASP A 400 -2.97 -23.16 8.06
N ASN A 401 -1.71 -23.20 7.61
CA ASN A 401 -0.59 -23.67 8.42
C ASN A 401 0.58 -22.68 8.44
N LEU A 402 1.52 -22.92 9.34
CA LEU A 402 2.71 -22.11 9.52
C LEU A 402 3.95 -23.00 9.53
N ILE A 403 4.90 -22.75 8.63
CA ILE A 403 6.19 -23.42 8.63
C ILE A 403 7.13 -22.68 9.58
N TYR A 404 7.44 -23.32 10.70
CA TYR A 404 8.29 -22.77 11.73
C TYR A 404 9.73 -23.24 11.56
N PHE A 405 10.66 -22.29 11.44
CA PHE A 405 12.09 -22.50 11.48
C PHE A 405 12.60 -22.18 12.90
N PRO A 406 12.93 -23.20 13.71
CA PRO A 406 13.63 -22.94 14.96
C PRO A 406 14.98 -22.26 14.69
N ALA A 407 15.54 -21.60 15.70
CA ALA A 407 16.88 -21.05 15.62
C ALA A 407 17.89 -22.06 15.06
N GLY A 408 18.58 -21.67 13.99
CA GLY A 408 19.41 -22.56 13.20
C GLY A 408 20.12 -21.83 12.06
N SER A 409 21.14 -22.50 11.52
CA SER A 409 21.80 -22.11 10.27
C SER A 409 21.61 -23.26 9.29
N TYR A 410 20.80 -23.05 8.26
CA TYR A 410 20.30 -24.07 7.35
C TYR A 410 21.06 -23.95 6.03
N ILE A 411 21.94 -24.92 5.72
CA ILE A 411 22.78 -24.84 4.51
C ILE A 411 21.95 -25.17 3.28
N ILE A 412 21.97 -24.24 2.31
CA ILE A 412 21.26 -24.31 1.04
C ILE A 412 22.29 -24.40 -0.10
N THR A 413 22.24 -25.47 -0.90
CA THR A 413 23.22 -25.76 -1.97
C THR A 413 22.61 -25.73 -3.37
N SER A 414 21.30 -25.54 -3.48
CA SER A 414 20.56 -25.29 -4.72
C SER A 414 19.29 -24.50 -4.42
N THR A 415 18.60 -24.01 -5.45
CA THR A 415 17.43 -23.15 -5.31
C THR A 415 16.30 -23.80 -4.49
N LEU A 416 15.81 -23.07 -3.49
CA LEU A 416 14.53 -23.30 -2.82
C LEU A 416 13.43 -22.49 -3.50
N ILE A 417 12.22 -23.02 -3.55
CA ILE A 417 11.04 -22.34 -4.09
C ILE A 417 9.94 -22.32 -3.02
N LEU A 418 9.47 -21.11 -2.67
CA LEU A 418 8.23 -20.91 -1.92
C LEU A 418 7.06 -20.90 -2.90
N GLN A 419 6.03 -21.70 -2.59
CA GLN A 419 4.79 -21.74 -3.35
C GLN A 419 3.75 -20.83 -2.71
N SER A 420 2.68 -20.51 -3.45
CA SER A 420 1.53 -19.78 -2.88
C SER A 420 0.96 -20.54 -1.68
N GLY A 421 0.53 -19.79 -0.67
CA GLY A 421 0.11 -20.28 0.64
C GLY A 421 1.25 -20.45 1.65
N SER A 422 2.49 -20.10 1.31
CA SER A 422 3.63 -20.23 2.24
C SER A 422 3.62 -19.16 3.32
N ARG A 423 3.38 -19.57 4.56
CA ARG A 423 3.70 -18.77 5.75
C ARG A 423 4.92 -19.36 6.42
N ILE A 424 6.02 -18.62 6.50
CA ILE A 424 7.24 -19.03 7.18
C ILE A 424 7.61 -18.04 8.28
N THR A 425 8.00 -18.56 9.44
CA THR A 425 8.53 -17.73 10.52
C THR A 425 9.74 -18.36 11.18
N GLY A 426 10.74 -17.54 11.51
CA GLY A 426 11.89 -17.95 12.28
C GLY A 426 11.74 -17.74 13.78
N GLN A 427 12.76 -18.15 14.54
CA GLN A 427 12.97 -17.74 15.93
C GLN A 427 14.30 -17.00 16.05
N VAL A 428 14.26 -15.80 16.65
CA VAL A 428 15.35 -14.82 16.55
C VAL A 428 15.49 -14.44 15.08
N TRP A 429 16.54 -14.91 14.41
CA TRP A 429 16.68 -14.75 12.97
C TRP A 429 17.22 -16.04 12.39
N SER A 430 16.32 -16.91 11.95
CA SER A 430 16.67 -18.24 11.45
C SER A 430 17.31 -18.13 10.07
N GLN A 431 18.48 -18.74 9.90
CA GLN A 431 19.37 -18.37 8.80
C GLN A 431 19.29 -19.38 7.65
N LEU A 432 18.89 -18.93 6.46
CA LEU A 432 19.12 -19.68 5.22
C LEU A 432 20.50 -19.29 4.67
N VAL A 433 21.41 -20.25 4.58
CA VAL A 433 22.82 -20.02 4.28
C VAL A 433 23.17 -20.62 2.92
N ALA A 434 23.33 -19.78 1.91
CA ALA A 434 23.82 -20.23 0.60
C ALA A 434 25.24 -20.81 0.72
N SER A 435 25.49 -21.94 0.07
CA SER A 435 26.81 -22.55 0.01
C SER A 435 26.99 -23.46 -1.22
N GLY A 436 28.23 -23.80 -1.54
CA GLY A 436 28.55 -24.76 -2.58
C GLY A 436 28.66 -24.18 -3.99
N THR A 437 29.07 -25.03 -4.92
CA THR A 437 29.48 -24.61 -6.27
C THR A 437 28.33 -24.17 -7.18
N TYR A 438 27.08 -24.41 -6.80
CA TYR A 438 25.91 -24.00 -7.57
C TYR A 438 25.86 -22.48 -7.77
N PHE A 439 26.31 -21.72 -6.76
CA PHE A 439 26.31 -20.25 -6.77
C PHE A 439 27.68 -19.64 -7.14
N ALA A 440 28.61 -20.43 -7.69
CA ALA A 440 30.01 -20.01 -7.87
C ALA A 440 30.29 -19.28 -9.20
N ASP A 441 29.39 -19.35 -10.19
CA ASP A 441 29.60 -18.75 -11.52
C ASP A 441 28.90 -17.41 -11.64
N MET A 442 29.67 -16.33 -11.50
CA MET A 442 29.20 -14.96 -11.64
C MET A 442 28.56 -14.66 -13.02
N THR A 443 28.99 -15.37 -14.06
CA THR A 443 28.45 -15.19 -15.42
C THR A 443 27.13 -15.93 -15.65
N LYS A 444 26.73 -16.78 -14.69
CA LYS A 444 25.49 -17.54 -14.68
C LYS A 444 24.86 -17.53 -13.28
N PRO A 445 24.39 -16.35 -12.82
CA PRO A 445 23.82 -16.21 -11.50
C PRO A 445 22.75 -17.26 -11.21
N GLN A 446 22.73 -17.75 -9.97
CA GLN A 446 21.76 -18.72 -9.47
C GLN A 446 21.10 -18.19 -8.21
N VAL A 447 19.81 -18.48 -8.07
CA VAL A 447 18.98 -18.00 -6.96
C VAL A 447 19.00 -19.00 -5.80
N MET A 448 19.21 -18.52 -4.56
CA MET A 448 19.06 -19.35 -3.36
C MET A 448 17.58 -19.57 -3.00
N LEU A 449 16.79 -18.50 -2.90
CA LEU A 449 15.34 -18.57 -2.61
C LEU A 449 14.52 -17.86 -3.69
N LYS A 450 13.62 -18.60 -4.35
CA LYS A 450 12.60 -18.04 -5.24
C LYS A 450 11.28 -17.92 -4.49
N VAL A 451 10.71 -16.72 -4.44
CA VAL A 451 9.36 -16.48 -3.93
C VAL A 451 8.38 -16.53 -5.10
N GLY A 452 7.79 -17.71 -5.31
CA GLY A 452 7.05 -18.04 -6.52
C GLY A 452 7.93 -18.24 -7.75
N ASN A 453 7.33 -18.78 -8.80
CA ASN A 453 7.84 -18.69 -10.16
C ASN A 453 7.34 -17.40 -10.82
N TYR A 454 7.97 -17.02 -11.92
CA TYR A 454 7.55 -15.87 -12.72
C TYR A 454 6.09 -16.02 -13.17
N GLY A 455 5.26 -15.03 -12.84
CA GLY A 455 3.82 -15.02 -13.13
C GLY A 455 2.93 -15.73 -12.10
N ASP A 456 3.50 -16.31 -11.02
CA ASP A 456 2.68 -16.86 -9.94
C ASP A 456 1.96 -15.72 -9.18
N VAL A 457 0.71 -15.97 -8.79
CA VAL A 457 -0.10 -15.06 -7.95
C VAL A 457 -0.54 -15.81 -6.70
N GLY A 458 -0.54 -15.17 -5.53
CA GLY A 458 -0.93 -15.87 -4.32
C GLY A 458 -0.63 -15.14 -3.02
N THR A 459 -0.42 -15.92 -1.96
CA THR A 459 -0.10 -15.45 -0.61
C THR A 459 1.26 -16.01 -0.17
N VAL A 460 2.16 -15.17 0.33
CA VAL A 460 3.41 -15.57 0.99
C VAL A 460 3.71 -14.62 2.15
N GLU A 461 3.94 -15.14 3.35
CA GLU A 461 4.34 -14.34 4.50
C GLU A 461 5.68 -14.85 5.04
N ILE A 462 6.68 -13.97 5.12
CA ILE A 462 8.01 -14.28 5.67
C ILE A 462 8.27 -13.40 6.89
N SER A 463 8.57 -13.99 8.04
CA SER A 463 9.00 -13.23 9.22
C SER A 463 10.15 -13.86 10.01
N ASP A 464 10.96 -13.04 10.69
CA ASP A 464 12.06 -13.48 11.56
C ASP A 464 13.10 -14.40 10.85
N MET A 465 13.33 -14.18 9.56
CA MET A 465 14.30 -14.94 8.74
C MET A 465 15.54 -14.11 8.39
N LEU A 466 16.70 -14.76 8.25
CA LEU A 466 17.93 -14.13 7.78
C LEU A 466 18.47 -14.88 6.57
N PHE A 467 18.67 -14.16 5.47
CA PHE A 467 19.33 -14.68 4.27
C PHE A 467 20.81 -14.36 4.36
N THR A 468 21.67 -15.36 4.22
CA THR A 468 23.12 -15.18 4.33
C THR A 468 23.88 -16.16 3.42
N SER A 469 25.20 -16.04 3.37
CA SER A 469 26.06 -16.85 2.52
C SER A 469 27.33 -17.29 3.24
N LYS A 470 27.96 -18.33 2.67
CA LYS A 470 29.21 -18.89 3.17
C LYS A 470 30.29 -18.86 2.09
N GLY A 471 31.32 -18.05 2.32
CA GLY A 471 32.49 -17.89 1.46
C GLY A 471 32.19 -17.19 0.13
N ALA A 472 33.04 -17.42 -0.86
CA ALA A 472 32.94 -16.78 -2.16
C ALA A 472 31.87 -17.46 -3.04
N LEU A 473 30.73 -16.79 -3.22
CA LEU A 473 29.63 -17.22 -4.09
C LEU A 473 29.26 -16.09 -5.08
N PRO A 474 30.17 -15.75 -6.00
CA PRO A 474 30.01 -14.56 -6.85
C PRO A 474 28.86 -14.65 -7.85
N GLY A 475 28.20 -15.80 -8.01
CA GLY A 475 26.97 -15.99 -8.79
C GLY A 475 25.71 -16.09 -7.93
N LEU A 476 25.77 -15.80 -6.63
CA LEU A 476 24.61 -15.89 -5.75
C LEU A 476 23.66 -14.70 -5.92
N VAL A 477 22.42 -14.98 -6.30
CA VAL A 477 21.24 -14.14 -6.02
C VAL A 477 20.57 -14.69 -4.77
N MET A 478 20.49 -13.93 -3.68
CA MET A 478 20.02 -14.50 -2.41
C MET A 478 18.51 -14.75 -2.44
N VAL A 479 17.72 -13.74 -2.82
CA VAL A 479 16.27 -13.85 -2.99
C VAL A 479 15.85 -13.27 -4.34
N GLU A 480 15.10 -14.05 -5.11
CA GLU A 480 14.37 -13.60 -6.31
C GLU A 480 12.87 -13.66 -5.99
N TRP A 481 12.21 -12.51 -6.10
CA TRP A 481 10.81 -12.30 -5.79
C TRP A 481 10.03 -12.22 -7.10
N ASN A 482 9.19 -13.22 -7.34
CA ASN A 482 8.48 -13.39 -8.60
C ASN A 482 6.96 -13.28 -8.45
N MET A 483 6.44 -13.63 -7.27
CA MET A 483 5.02 -13.73 -7.02
C MET A 483 4.36 -12.35 -6.92
N ALA A 484 3.18 -12.22 -7.51
CA ALA A 484 2.26 -11.12 -7.22
C ALA A 484 1.27 -11.52 -6.12
N ALA A 485 0.86 -10.52 -5.34
CA ALA A 485 -0.10 -10.64 -4.28
C ALA A 485 -1.51 -10.87 -4.84
N ASP A 486 -2.25 -11.86 -4.32
CA ASP A 486 -3.65 -12.10 -4.66
C ASP A 486 -4.60 -11.06 -4.01
N SER A 487 -4.19 -10.50 -2.87
CA SER A 487 -4.75 -9.31 -2.24
C SER A 487 -3.62 -8.42 -1.69
N GLN A 488 -3.85 -7.12 -1.48
CA GLN A 488 -2.84 -6.20 -0.93
C GLN A 488 -2.18 -6.78 0.34
N GLY A 489 -0.84 -6.79 0.36
CA GLY A 489 -0.04 -7.32 1.48
C GLY A 489 -0.12 -8.84 1.73
N SER A 490 -0.78 -9.62 0.87
CA SER A 490 -0.79 -11.10 0.97
C SER A 490 0.58 -11.72 0.69
N VAL A 491 1.44 -11.03 -0.07
CA VAL A 491 2.82 -11.42 -0.36
C VAL A 491 3.75 -10.38 0.25
N GLY A 492 4.50 -10.76 1.28
CA GLY A 492 5.32 -9.81 2.02
C GLY A 492 6.34 -10.41 2.99
N LEU A 493 7.15 -9.51 3.54
CA LEU A 493 8.31 -9.79 4.38
C LEU A 493 8.38 -8.78 5.52
N TRP A 494 8.48 -9.29 6.77
CA TRP A 494 8.58 -8.47 7.99
C TRP A 494 9.74 -8.94 8.86
N ASP A 495 10.52 -8.00 9.42
CA ASP A 495 11.66 -8.32 10.31
C ASP A 495 12.54 -9.44 9.76
N SER A 496 12.80 -9.42 8.45
CA SER A 496 13.66 -10.39 7.80
C SER A 496 14.72 -9.65 7.00
N HIS A 497 15.94 -10.17 7.05
CA HIS A 497 17.10 -9.37 6.66
C HIS A 497 18.07 -10.18 5.81
N PHE A 498 19.00 -9.49 5.17
CA PHE A 498 20.12 -10.06 4.45
C PHE A 498 21.39 -9.63 5.15
N ARG A 499 22.26 -10.60 5.43
CA ARG A 499 23.61 -10.34 5.95
C ARG A 499 24.62 -11.11 5.13
N VAL A 500 25.50 -10.40 4.43
CA VAL A 500 26.57 -11.01 3.65
C VAL A 500 27.92 -10.78 4.34
N GLY A 501 28.38 -11.81 5.04
CA GLY A 501 29.63 -11.78 5.81
C GLY A 501 29.51 -11.18 7.21
N GLY A 502 30.66 -10.83 7.80
CA GLY A 502 30.72 -10.15 9.11
C GLY A 502 30.20 -10.97 10.30
N ALA A 503 30.04 -12.28 10.15
CA ALA A 503 29.47 -13.12 11.19
C ALA A 503 30.10 -14.52 11.22
N PHE A 504 30.14 -15.13 12.39
CA PHE A 504 30.66 -16.47 12.59
C PHE A 504 30.01 -17.50 11.65
N GLY A 505 30.84 -18.31 11.00
CA GLY A 505 30.41 -19.38 10.09
C GLY A 505 30.21 -18.95 8.64
N THR A 506 30.21 -17.65 8.35
CA THR A 506 30.16 -17.11 6.97
C THR A 506 31.48 -17.31 6.22
N GLU A 507 32.60 -17.51 6.92
CA GLU A 507 33.95 -17.51 6.35
C GLU A 507 34.32 -16.20 5.63
N LEU A 508 33.65 -15.10 6.02
CA LEU A 508 33.80 -13.74 5.49
C LEU A 508 34.02 -12.74 6.65
N GLN A 509 34.86 -13.13 7.59
CA GLN A 509 35.18 -12.40 8.82
C GLN A 509 36.54 -11.68 8.69
N VAL A 510 36.97 -10.96 9.73
CA VAL A 510 38.24 -10.20 9.72
C VAL A 510 39.45 -11.05 9.35
N ALA A 511 39.42 -12.35 9.68
CA ALA A 511 40.49 -13.29 9.36
C ALA A 511 40.62 -13.57 7.85
N GLN A 512 39.53 -13.50 7.10
CA GLN A 512 39.50 -13.77 5.66
C GLN A 512 39.47 -12.47 4.84
N CYS A 513 38.77 -11.45 5.33
CA CYS A 513 38.45 -10.22 4.62
C CYS A 513 38.97 -8.95 5.33
N PRO A 514 40.25 -8.87 5.71
CA PRO A 514 40.76 -7.74 6.48
C PRO A 514 40.83 -6.44 5.65
N LYS A 515 40.46 -5.30 6.26
CA LYS A 515 40.59 -3.98 5.61
C LYS A 515 42.02 -3.56 5.24
N THR A 516 43.03 -4.19 5.82
CA THR A 516 44.45 -3.82 5.64
C THR A 516 45.02 -4.23 4.28
N ILE A 517 44.29 -5.00 3.49
CA ILE A 517 44.70 -5.39 2.15
C ILE A 517 44.01 -4.46 1.14
N PRO A 518 44.75 -3.78 0.25
CA PRO A 518 44.21 -2.75 -0.65
C PRO A 518 43.51 -3.36 -1.90
N GLN A 519 42.72 -4.43 -1.71
CA GLN A 519 41.89 -5.08 -2.72
C GLN A 519 40.90 -6.05 -2.04
N ILE A 520 39.73 -6.27 -2.67
CA ILE A 520 38.80 -7.30 -2.21
C ILE A 520 39.40 -8.69 -2.50
N GLN A 521 39.59 -9.49 -1.46
CA GLN A 521 40.13 -10.84 -1.62
C GLN A 521 39.16 -11.72 -2.42
N THR A 522 39.66 -12.63 -3.26
CA THR A 522 38.81 -13.54 -4.04
C THR A 522 37.88 -14.37 -3.15
N GLY A 523 38.33 -14.76 -1.96
CA GLY A 523 37.52 -15.46 -0.95
C GLY A 523 36.38 -14.62 -0.36
N CYS A 524 36.41 -13.29 -0.57
CA CYS A 524 35.47 -12.31 -0.04
C CYS A 524 34.47 -11.79 -1.09
N ILE A 525 34.47 -12.34 -2.30
CA ILE A 525 33.50 -12.01 -3.35
C ILE A 525 32.25 -12.88 -3.12
N ALA A 526 31.31 -12.37 -2.35
CA ALA A 526 30.35 -13.17 -1.59
C ALA A 526 28.98 -13.34 -2.24
N ALA A 527 28.52 -12.39 -3.06
CA ALA A 527 27.24 -12.47 -3.77
C ALA A 527 27.18 -11.54 -4.99
N THR A 528 26.29 -11.83 -5.95
CA THR A 528 26.01 -10.94 -7.08
C THR A 528 24.81 -10.01 -6.81
N MET A 529 23.83 -10.45 -6.02
CA MET A 529 22.65 -9.66 -5.68
C MET A 529 22.01 -10.15 -4.38
N MET A 530 21.54 -9.22 -3.53
CA MET A 530 20.80 -9.59 -2.32
C MET A 530 19.32 -9.83 -2.64
N LEU A 531 18.63 -8.88 -3.28
CA LEU A 531 17.21 -8.99 -3.60
C LEU A 531 16.90 -8.55 -5.02
N HIS A 532 16.10 -9.36 -5.73
CA HIS A 532 15.56 -9.05 -7.05
C HIS A 532 14.04 -9.13 -7.02
N LEU A 533 13.32 -8.02 -7.16
CA LEU A 533 11.89 -8.01 -7.45
C LEU A 533 11.71 -7.95 -8.96
N THR A 534 11.20 -9.03 -9.53
CA THR A 534 11.00 -9.14 -10.99
C THR A 534 9.73 -8.43 -11.44
N SER A 535 9.58 -8.24 -12.75
CA SER A 535 8.42 -7.57 -13.34
C SER A 535 7.08 -8.29 -13.19
N SER A 536 7.04 -9.59 -12.91
CA SER A 536 5.76 -10.26 -12.59
C SER A 536 5.32 -10.10 -11.14
N SER A 537 6.13 -9.43 -10.32
CA SER A 537 5.99 -9.48 -8.87
C SER A 537 5.48 -8.17 -8.28
N ASN A 538 4.98 -8.24 -7.05
CA ASN A 538 4.74 -7.10 -6.17
C ASN A 538 4.79 -7.58 -4.71
N GLY A 539 4.67 -6.66 -3.73
CA GLY A 539 4.61 -7.09 -2.34
C GLY A 539 4.82 -6.00 -1.29
N TYR A 540 4.79 -6.44 -0.03
CA TYR A 540 4.94 -5.58 1.13
C TYR A 540 6.20 -5.95 1.94
N PHE A 541 7.12 -5.00 2.12
CA PHE A 541 8.40 -5.20 2.79
C PHE A 541 8.52 -4.20 3.95
N GLU A 542 8.56 -4.68 5.19
CA GLU A 542 8.66 -3.82 6.39
C GLU A 542 9.82 -4.27 7.27
N ASN A 543 10.63 -3.30 7.71
CA ASN A 543 11.85 -3.55 8.48
C ASN A 543 12.78 -4.59 7.82
N MET A 544 13.23 -4.28 6.60
CA MET A 544 14.12 -5.14 5.82
C MET A 544 15.48 -4.48 5.64
N TRP A 545 16.54 -5.16 6.06
CA TRP A 545 17.91 -4.65 5.96
C TRP A 545 18.73 -5.56 5.07
N ALA A 546 19.27 -5.03 3.97
CA ALA A 546 20.15 -5.72 3.05
C ALA A 546 21.60 -5.24 3.25
N TRP A 547 22.34 -5.96 4.09
CA TRP A 547 23.66 -5.52 4.57
C TRP A 547 24.79 -6.39 4.04
N ALA A 548 25.69 -5.80 3.25
CA ALA A 548 27.00 -6.36 2.97
C ALA A 548 27.98 -5.91 4.06
N ALA A 549 28.60 -6.84 4.77
CA ALA A 549 29.27 -6.52 6.02
C ALA A 549 30.42 -5.53 5.85
N ASP A 550 30.35 -4.39 6.54
CA ASP A 550 31.43 -3.42 6.68
C ASP A 550 32.34 -3.73 7.89
N HIS A 551 31.87 -4.51 8.87
CA HIS A 551 32.62 -4.98 10.03
C HIS A 551 32.25 -6.40 10.51
N ASP A 552 33.09 -6.98 11.38
CA ASP A 552 32.91 -8.32 11.95
C ASP A 552 32.18 -8.25 13.31
N LEU A 553 30.94 -8.74 13.36
CA LEU A 553 30.07 -8.78 14.54
C LEU A 553 30.54 -9.74 15.64
N ASP A 554 31.52 -10.61 15.38
CA ASP A 554 32.07 -11.52 16.39
C ASP A 554 33.54 -11.20 16.74
N ASP A 555 34.09 -10.11 16.18
CA ASP A 555 35.36 -9.55 16.61
C ASP A 555 35.15 -8.65 17.84
N PRO A 556 35.96 -8.78 18.93
CA PRO A 556 35.77 -8.00 20.16
C PRO A 556 35.85 -6.48 20.00
N THR A 557 36.32 -5.98 18.86
CA THR A 557 36.46 -4.55 18.56
C THR A 557 35.64 -4.09 17.36
N ASN A 558 34.69 -4.92 16.86
CA ASN A 558 33.94 -4.68 15.63
C ASN A 558 34.86 -4.25 14.47
N THR A 559 35.95 -4.99 14.24
CA THR A 559 36.93 -4.62 13.21
C THR A 559 36.31 -4.61 11.82
N MET A 560 36.53 -3.52 11.07
CA MET A 560 36.09 -3.37 9.68
C MET A 560 36.64 -4.48 8.74
N VAL A 561 35.83 -4.88 7.77
CA VAL A 561 36.12 -5.91 6.77
C VAL A 561 35.80 -5.46 5.35
N SER A 562 36.45 -6.07 4.34
CA SER A 562 36.17 -5.83 2.92
C SER A 562 35.43 -7.03 2.30
N VAL A 563 34.10 -7.05 2.35
CA VAL A 563 33.25 -8.08 1.73
C VAL A 563 32.61 -7.52 0.47
N GLY A 564 32.77 -8.22 -0.66
CA GLY A 564 32.26 -7.78 -1.96
C GLY A 564 30.89 -8.37 -2.28
N VAL A 565 29.90 -7.51 -2.48
CA VAL A 565 28.58 -7.83 -3.05
C VAL A 565 28.33 -6.87 -4.21
N ALA A 566 27.89 -7.38 -5.36
CA ALA A 566 27.75 -6.50 -6.54
C ALA A 566 26.55 -5.55 -6.40
N ARG A 567 25.37 -6.07 -6.04
CA ARG A 567 24.10 -5.33 -6.07
C ARG A 567 23.32 -5.52 -4.78
N GLY A 568 22.69 -4.45 -4.31
CA GLY A 568 21.75 -4.50 -3.19
C GLY A 568 20.41 -5.05 -3.64
N ILE A 569 19.51 -4.13 -4.00
CA ILE A 569 18.12 -4.38 -4.33
C ILE A 569 17.81 -3.86 -5.74
N LEU A 570 17.30 -4.74 -6.61
CA LEU A 570 16.74 -4.39 -7.91
C LEU A 570 15.22 -4.54 -7.86
N VAL A 571 14.50 -3.49 -8.26
CA VAL A 571 13.03 -3.42 -8.28
C VAL A 571 12.54 -3.17 -9.69
N GLU A 572 11.94 -4.20 -10.29
CA GLU A 572 11.28 -4.16 -11.61
C GLU A 572 9.77 -4.41 -11.52
N SER A 573 9.24 -4.50 -10.28
CA SER A 573 7.84 -4.79 -9.97
C SER A 573 6.87 -3.86 -10.69
N GLN A 574 5.77 -4.39 -11.22
CA GLN A 574 4.69 -3.58 -11.81
C GLN A 574 3.65 -3.14 -10.76
N GLY A 575 4.03 -3.18 -9.48
CA GLY A 575 3.22 -2.71 -8.35
C GLY A 575 1.95 -3.54 -8.06
N PRO A 576 1.19 -3.13 -7.03
CA PRO A 576 1.58 -2.15 -6.02
C PRO A 576 2.65 -2.72 -5.06
N THR A 577 3.71 -1.95 -4.80
CA THR A 577 4.84 -2.38 -3.94
C THR A 577 5.12 -1.38 -2.83
N TRP A 578 5.22 -1.85 -1.60
CA TRP A 578 5.53 -1.04 -0.41
C TRP A 578 6.82 -1.50 0.24
N MET A 579 7.76 -0.58 0.46
CA MET A 579 9.04 -0.81 1.11
C MET A 579 9.21 0.18 2.26
N LEU A 580 8.75 -0.20 3.46
CA LEU A 580 8.69 0.66 4.63
C LEU A 580 9.84 0.38 5.61
N GLY A 581 10.66 1.41 5.87
CA GLY A 581 11.83 1.27 6.74
C GLY A 581 12.81 0.22 6.23
N THR A 582 13.13 0.28 4.93
CA THR A 582 14.10 -0.63 4.31
C THR A 582 15.47 0.05 4.18
N ALA A 583 16.53 -0.73 4.28
CA ALA A 583 17.88 -0.25 4.06
C ALA A 583 18.67 -1.22 3.19
N SER A 584 19.55 -0.70 2.33
CA SER A 584 20.51 -1.49 1.56
C SER A 584 21.88 -0.81 1.61
N GLU A 585 22.92 -1.54 2.01
CA GLU A 585 24.21 -0.93 2.31
C GLU A 585 25.38 -1.75 1.73
N HIS A 586 26.41 -1.01 1.34
CA HIS A 586 27.75 -1.47 0.99
C HIS A 586 27.86 -2.41 -0.22
N SER A 587 26.87 -2.39 -1.12
CA SER A 587 26.98 -3.04 -2.43
C SER A 587 27.81 -2.20 -3.40
N ILE A 588 28.58 -2.83 -4.28
CA ILE A 588 29.59 -2.16 -5.11
C ILE A 588 28.95 -1.36 -6.26
N LEU A 589 27.90 -1.85 -6.90
CA LEU A 589 27.29 -1.17 -8.06
C LEU A 589 26.22 -0.19 -7.61
N TYR A 590 25.24 -0.67 -6.85
CA TYR A 590 24.14 0.15 -6.33
C TYR A 590 23.52 -0.46 -5.08
N GLN A 591 22.93 0.38 -4.25
CA GLN A 591 22.11 -0.08 -3.11
C GLN A 591 20.67 -0.34 -3.56
N TYR A 592 20.04 0.62 -4.24
CA TYR A 592 18.73 0.47 -4.86
C TYR A 592 18.80 0.77 -6.37
N ASN A 593 18.09 -0.03 -7.15
CA ASN A 593 17.84 0.23 -8.57
C ASN A 593 16.35 0.04 -8.86
N PHE A 594 15.66 1.13 -9.14
CA PHE A 594 14.26 1.14 -9.55
C PHE A 594 14.22 1.25 -11.07
N TYR A 595 13.85 0.15 -11.75
CA TYR A 595 13.89 0.08 -13.20
C TYR A 595 12.58 -0.45 -13.77
N GLY A 596 11.90 0.35 -14.58
CA GLY A 596 10.62 -0.07 -15.16
C GLY A 596 9.53 -0.32 -14.11
N THR A 597 9.75 0.09 -12.85
CA THR A 597 8.82 -0.18 -11.75
C THR A 597 7.62 0.76 -11.81
N THR A 598 6.46 0.26 -11.44
CA THR A 598 5.24 1.07 -11.37
C THR A 598 4.61 1.01 -9.98
N ASN A 599 3.88 2.06 -9.58
CA ASN A 599 3.09 2.11 -8.33
C ASN A 599 3.89 1.59 -7.12
N THR A 600 4.93 2.33 -6.75
CA THR A 600 5.89 1.90 -5.72
C THR A 600 6.06 2.98 -4.65
N LEU A 601 5.90 2.61 -3.38
CA LEU A 601 6.18 3.44 -2.22
C LEU A 601 7.40 2.88 -1.48
N ALA A 602 8.47 3.66 -1.36
CA ALA A 602 9.68 3.21 -0.67
C ALA A 602 10.17 4.28 0.32
N GLY A 603 9.87 4.13 1.62
CA GLY A 603 10.26 5.15 2.60
C GLY A 603 10.19 4.75 4.09
N MET A 604 11.04 5.28 4.95
CA MET A 604 12.31 5.89 4.54
C MET A 604 13.24 4.79 4.01
N ILE A 605 13.91 5.04 2.89
CA ILE A 605 15.04 4.22 2.45
C ILE A 605 16.33 4.74 3.07
N GLN A 606 17.28 3.85 3.37
CA GLN A 606 18.59 4.24 3.86
C GLN A 606 19.70 3.46 3.17
N THR A 607 20.83 4.14 2.88
CA THR A 607 21.97 3.54 2.17
C THR A 607 23.33 4.05 2.63
N GLU A 608 24.32 3.17 2.59
CA GLU A 608 25.74 3.55 2.68
C GLU A 608 26.56 2.96 1.54
N SER A 609 27.52 3.72 1.02
CA SER A 609 28.52 3.20 0.08
C SER A 609 29.54 2.28 0.80
N PRO A 610 30.13 1.27 0.13
CA PRO A 610 31.15 0.42 0.75
C PRO A 610 32.42 1.22 1.11
N TYR A 611 32.90 1.05 2.34
CA TYR A 611 33.96 1.89 2.92
C TYR A 611 35.32 1.80 2.21
N TYR A 612 35.54 0.73 1.45
CA TYR A 612 36.80 0.46 0.74
C TYR A 612 36.89 1.08 -0.67
N GLN A 613 35.83 1.70 -1.19
CA GLN A 613 35.85 2.34 -2.52
C GLN A 613 36.73 3.59 -2.52
N TYR A 614 37.08 4.13 -3.70
CA TYR A 614 38.16 5.12 -3.96
C TYR A 614 39.56 4.53 -4.23
N ALA A 615 39.65 3.29 -4.73
CA ALA A 615 40.92 2.78 -5.28
C ALA A 615 40.67 1.93 -6.52
N ALA A 616 41.61 1.91 -7.46
CA ALA A 616 41.47 1.14 -8.71
C ALA A 616 41.25 -0.37 -8.50
N ALA A 617 41.59 -0.91 -7.32
CA ALA A 617 41.36 -2.31 -6.97
C ALA A 617 39.98 -2.60 -6.34
N THR A 618 39.23 -1.55 -6.02
CA THR A 618 37.96 -1.60 -5.28
C THR A 618 36.88 -0.68 -5.87
N GLU A 619 37.17 0.00 -6.97
CA GLU A 619 36.25 0.84 -7.73
C GLU A 619 35.15 0.01 -8.41
N SER A 620 33.98 0.60 -8.60
CA SER A 620 32.90 -0.03 -9.37
C SER A 620 33.29 -0.10 -10.86
N PRO A 621 33.00 -1.21 -11.57
CA PRO A 621 32.29 -2.39 -11.11
C PRO A 621 33.21 -3.52 -10.59
N GLY A 622 34.52 -3.30 -10.42
CA GLY A 622 35.46 -4.34 -9.99
C GLY A 622 35.15 -4.88 -8.58
N PRO A 623 35.19 -6.21 -8.33
CA PRO A 623 35.61 -7.34 -9.18
C PRO A 623 34.48 -7.98 -10.02
N PHE A 624 33.35 -7.30 -10.20
CA PHE A 624 32.12 -7.84 -10.76
C PHE A 624 31.90 -7.54 -12.25
N ASN A 625 32.94 -7.10 -12.98
CA ASN A 625 32.84 -6.72 -14.41
C ASN A 625 32.16 -7.79 -15.28
N ALA A 626 32.37 -9.07 -14.98
CA ALA A 626 31.79 -10.17 -15.75
C ALA A 626 30.30 -10.41 -15.48
N SER A 627 29.72 -9.79 -14.45
CA SER A 627 28.28 -9.80 -14.16
C SER A 627 27.53 -8.58 -14.68
N VAL A 628 28.23 -7.53 -15.11
CA VAL A 628 27.59 -6.29 -15.55
C VAL A 628 26.83 -6.55 -16.86
N GLY A 629 25.58 -6.12 -16.92
CA GLY A 629 24.66 -6.34 -18.03
C GLY A 629 23.94 -7.70 -17.99
N LEU A 630 24.10 -8.48 -16.91
CA LEU A 630 23.27 -9.67 -16.67
C LEU A 630 21.93 -9.33 -16.03
N PHE A 631 21.84 -8.17 -15.39
CA PHE A 631 20.62 -7.63 -14.82
C PHE A 631 20.28 -6.32 -15.52
N SER A 632 18.99 -6.03 -15.62
CA SER A 632 18.51 -4.81 -16.25
C SER A 632 19.07 -3.59 -15.53
N ASN A 633 19.30 -2.53 -16.30
CA ASN A 633 19.73 -1.23 -15.79
C ASN A 633 20.98 -1.24 -14.90
N ASP A 634 21.94 -2.13 -15.17
CA ASP A 634 23.23 -2.06 -14.48
C ASP A 634 23.96 -0.75 -14.82
N PRO A 635 24.40 0.03 -13.83
CA PRO A 635 25.09 1.28 -14.07
C PRO A 635 26.47 1.06 -14.71
N VAL A 636 26.89 2.04 -15.51
CA VAL A 636 28.19 2.08 -16.17
C VAL A 636 29.15 2.95 -15.36
N PHE A 637 30.41 2.49 -15.20
CA PHE A 637 31.42 3.21 -14.43
C PHE A 637 32.77 3.32 -15.18
N PRO A 638 33.44 4.49 -15.14
CA PRO A 638 32.78 5.79 -14.99
C PRO A 638 31.84 6.02 -16.19
N ASP A 639 30.65 6.57 -15.97
CA ASP A 639 29.81 7.02 -17.07
C ASP A 639 30.34 8.34 -17.68
N ALA A 640 29.78 8.72 -18.82
CA ALA A 640 30.18 9.91 -19.57
C ALA A 640 29.62 11.23 -19.00
N SER A 641 28.63 11.17 -18.10
CA SER A 641 28.02 12.36 -17.49
C SER A 641 28.80 12.85 -16.26
N CYS A 642 29.72 12.04 -15.73
CA CYS A 642 30.58 12.44 -14.62
C CYS A 642 31.80 13.27 -15.07
N ASP A 643 31.95 14.48 -14.53
CA ASP A 643 33.08 15.37 -14.84
C ASP A 643 34.22 15.33 -13.80
N ALA A 644 34.05 14.55 -12.73
CA ALA A 644 35.04 14.38 -11.66
C ALA A 644 36.17 13.40 -12.03
N SER A 645 37.02 13.06 -11.06
CA SER A 645 38.06 12.06 -11.28
C SER A 645 37.45 10.66 -11.49
N SER A 646 38.11 9.80 -12.27
CA SER A 646 37.64 8.43 -12.53
C SER A 646 37.29 7.65 -11.26
N LEU A 647 38.05 7.84 -10.16
CA LEU A 647 37.79 7.15 -8.89
C LEU A 647 36.53 7.68 -8.18
N LEU A 648 36.29 8.99 -8.24
CA LEU A 648 35.08 9.63 -7.69
C LEU A 648 33.82 9.27 -8.50
N CYS A 649 33.99 9.01 -9.79
CA CYS A 649 32.92 8.59 -10.69
C CYS A 649 32.66 7.07 -10.67
N SER A 650 33.59 6.28 -10.14
CA SER A 650 33.52 4.80 -10.10
C SER A 650 33.18 4.31 -8.68
N PHE A 651 32.12 4.88 -8.13
CA PHE A 651 31.60 4.62 -6.78
C PHE A 651 30.22 3.98 -6.86
N SER A 652 29.78 3.28 -5.81
CA SER A 652 28.43 2.71 -5.77
C SER A 652 27.36 3.77 -5.78
N TRP A 653 26.31 3.60 -6.59
CA TRP A 653 25.13 4.46 -6.50
C TRP A 653 24.33 4.15 -5.23
N ALA A 654 23.78 5.18 -4.58
CA ALA A 654 22.80 4.97 -3.53
C ALA A 654 21.48 4.51 -4.17
N VAL A 655 21.02 5.26 -5.18
CA VAL A 655 19.78 4.98 -5.91
C VAL A 655 20.01 5.20 -7.41
N VAL A 656 19.58 4.24 -8.23
CA VAL A 656 19.47 4.37 -9.69
C VAL A 656 18.00 4.31 -10.08
N ILE A 657 17.55 5.20 -10.95
CA ILE A 657 16.15 5.34 -11.37
C ILE A 657 16.08 5.46 -12.88
N GLU A 658 15.30 4.60 -13.52
CA GLU A 658 15.02 4.70 -14.96
C GLU A 658 13.67 4.08 -15.31
N ALA A 659 12.90 4.77 -16.17
CA ALA A 659 11.63 4.31 -16.73
C ALA A 659 10.59 3.93 -15.67
N THR A 660 10.53 4.68 -14.56
CA THR A 660 9.59 4.41 -13.47
C THR A 660 8.28 5.17 -13.66
N THR A 661 7.17 4.63 -13.17
CA THR A 661 5.85 5.30 -13.18
C THR A 661 5.26 5.31 -11.77
N ASN A 662 4.91 6.48 -11.23
CA ASN A 662 4.36 6.63 -9.89
C ASN A 662 5.25 5.98 -8.82
N LEU A 663 6.52 6.38 -8.80
CA LEU A 663 7.47 6.03 -7.74
C LEU A 663 7.52 7.16 -6.71
N SER A 664 7.13 6.87 -5.47
CA SER A 664 7.24 7.81 -4.36
C SER A 664 8.20 7.30 -3.29
N ILE A 665 9.15 8.16 -2.91
CA ILE A 665 10.16 7.92 -1.87
C ILE A 665 9.93 8.93 -0.74
N PRO A 666 9.04 8.63 0.24
CA PRO A 666 8.83 9.48 1.40
C PRO A 666 9.98 9.30 2.40
N GLY A 667 11.01 10.13 2.24
CA GLY A 667 12.22 10.10 3.05
C GLY A 667 13.32 9.21 2.47
N ALA A 668 14.53 9.77 2.34
CA ALA A 668 15.73 9.00 1.97
C ALA A 668 16.96 9.49 2.76
N GLY A 669 17.69 8.56 3.38
CA GLY A 669 18.96 8.82 4.07
C GLY A 669 20.13 8.17 3.35
N LEU A 670 20.89 8.93 2.55
CA LEU A 670 21.89 8.37 1.62
C LEU A 670 23.30 8.86 1.97
N TYR A 671 24.18 7.98 2.43
CA TYR A 671 25.44 8.37 3.07
C TYR A 671 26.68 7.82 2.37
N SER A 672 27.72 8.66 2.31
CA SER A 672 29.07 8.26 1.90
C SER A 672 30.08 8.78 2.91
N TRP A 673 30.76 7.87 3.62
CA TRP A 673 31.59 8.21 4.78
C TRP A 673 33.09 8.18 4.52
N PHE A 674 33.55 7.50 3.47
CA PHE A 674 34.96 7.14 3.34
C PHE A 674 35.49 7.35 1.93
N ASP A 675 36.74 7.80 1.89
CA ASP A 675 37.69 7.56 0.81
C ASP A 675 38.59 6.40 1.25
N ASN A 676 38.29 5.17 0.81
CA ASN A 676 39.08 3.97 1.09
C ASN A 676 39.49 3.84 2.58
N TYR A 677 38.50 3.79 3.46
CA TYR A 677 38.59 3.77 4.92
C TYR A 677 39.14 5.04 5.60
N ASP A 678 39.44 6.11 4.85
CA ASP A 678 39.79 7.41 5.41
C ASP A 678 38.57 8.35 5.41
N GLN A 679 38.05 8.60 6.61
CA GLN A 679 36.95 9.54 6.83
C GLN A 679 37.43 11.00 6.93
N SER A 680 38.69 11.19 7.35
CA SER A 680 39.21 12.49 7.81
C SER A 680 39.42 13.52 6.69
N VAL A 681 39.40 13.05 5.45
CA VAL A 681 39.71 13.85 4.27
C VAL A 681 38.48 14.34 3.51
N CYS A 682 37.32 13.70 3.69
CA CYS A 682 36.21 13.86 2.76
C CYS A 682 34.85 14.23 3.37
N VAL A 683 34.52 13.76 4.59
CA VAL A 683 33.17 13.98 5.17
C VAL A 683 32.91 15.46 5.40
N ASP A 684 33.84 16.15 6.08
CA ASP A 684 33.70 17.58 6.35
C ASP A 684 33.90 18.45 5.11
N ALA A 685 34.52 17.91 4.07
CA ALA A 685 34.63 18.55 2.76
C ALA A 685 33.41 18.27 1.86
N GLN A 686 32.46 17.43 2.31
CA GLN A 686 31.28 16.98 1.57
C GLN A 686 31.63 16.42 0.18
N ASN A 687 32.65 15.57 0.09
CA ASN A 687 33.18 15.08 -1.20
C ASN A 687 33.79 13.67 -1.14
N CYS A 688 33.31 12.79 -0.26
CA CYS A 688 33.70 11.37 -0.25
C CYS A 688 33.32 10.69 -1.57
N GLN A 689 32.19 11.10 -2.15
CA GLN A 689 31.67 10.58 -3.41
C GLN A 689 31.13 11.72 -4.28
N GLN A 690 31.20 11.58 -5.60
CA GLN A 690 30.68 12.64 -6.49
C GLN A 690 29.15 12.68 -6.46
N ARG A 691 28.46 11.55 -6.64
CA ARG A 691 27.01 11.50 -6.91
C ARG A 691 26.34 10.33 -6.20
N LEU A 692 25.16 10.53 -5.61
CA LEU A 692 24.43 9.49 -4.87
C LEU A 692 23.19 8.97 -5.59
N VAL A 693 22.33 9.85 -6.11
CA VAL A 693 21.15 9.47 -6.88
C VAL A 693 21.40 9.72 -8.36
N ASN A 694 21.17 8.70 -9.18
CA ASN A 694 21.19 8.79 -10.64
C ASN A 694 19.77 8.65 -11.18
N ASN A 695 19.21 9.75 -11.68
CA ASN A 695 17.99 9.76 -12.47
C ASN A 695 18.38 9.76 -13.96
N GLN A 696 18.07 8.72 -14.73
CA GLN A 696 18.62 8.57 -16.09
C GLN A 696 17.58 8.23 -17.18
N GLY A 697 16.28 8.31 -16.87
CA GLY A 697 15.22 7.92 -17.81
C GLY A 697 14.07 8.92 -17.88
N SER A 698 13.17 8.71 -18.85
CA SER A 698 11.84 9.32 -18.87
C SER A 698 10.99 8.64 -17.80
N ASN A 699 10.98 9.21 -16.59
CA ASN A 699 10.09 8.74 -15.54
C ASN A 699 8.73 9.42 -15.70
N ASP A 700 7.73 8.92 -15.01
CA ASP A 700 6.43 9.55 -14.94
C ASP A 700 6.01 9.59 -13.47
N GLN A 701 5.76 10.78 -12.94
CA GLN A 701 5.40 10.98 -11.53
C GLN A 701 6.44 10.41 -10.55
N LEU A 702 7.71 10.79 -10.72
CA LEU A 702 8.78 10.46 -9.77
C LEU A 702 8.82 11.51 -8.65
N LEU A 703 8.63 11.05 -7.42
CA LEU A 703 8.54 11.91 -6.24
C LEU A 703 9.54 11.45 -5.17
N ILE A 704 10.54 12.28 -4.87
CA ILE A 704 11.49 12.05 -3.79
C ILE A 704 11.34 13.16 -2.77
N TRP A 705 10.93 12.79 -1.56
CA TRP A 705 10.69 13.72 -0.47
C TRP A 705 11.74 13.57 0.60
N ASN A 706 12.08 14.69 1.24
CA ASN A 706 12.98 14.72 2.39
C ASN A 706 14.27 13.89 2.15
N LEU A 707 14.96 14.22 1.04
CA LEU A 707 16.20 13.58 0.60
C LEU A 707 17.37 14.13 1.41
N VAL A 708 17.94 13.31 2.27
CA VAL A 708 19.05 13.63 3.15
C VAL A 708 20.32 12.93 2.67
N THR A 709 21.41 13.68 2.51
CA THR A 709 22.70 13.13 2.05
C THR A 709 23.88 13.54 2.90
N ILE A 710 24.87 12.65 3.03
CA ILE A 710 26.15 12.90 3.70
C ILE A 710 27.31 12.56 2.78
N GLY A 711 28.32 13.45 2.76
CA GLY A 711 29.61 13.18 2.11
C GLY A 711 29.59 13.14 0.57
N ALA A 712 28.54 13.66 -0.07
CA ALA A 712 28.44 13.74 -1.52
C ALA A 712 28.50 15.18 -2.05
N VAL A 713 29.00 15.34 -3.28
CA VAL A 713 28.98 16.63 -4.00
C VAL A 713 27.60 16.90 -4.59
N GLU A 714 27.04 15.89 -5.26
CA GLU A 714 25.74 15.91 -5.93
C GLU A 714 24.80 14.96 -5.16
N MET A 715 23.73 15.52 -4.61
CA MET A 715 22.68 14.74 -3.95
C MET A 715 21.97 13.87 -4.99
N LEU A 716 21.65 14.50 -6.12
CA LEU A 716 20.94 13.92 -7.24
C LEU A 716 21.51 14.49 -8.54
N SER A 717 21.73 13.59 -9.49
CA SER A 717 22.14 13.90 -10.85
C SER A 717 21.08 13.32 -11.79
N ASP A 718 20.35 14.20 -12.48
CA ASP A 718 19.49 13.84 -13.59
C ASP A 718 20.31 13.91 -14.88
N THR A 719 20.66 12.73 -15.38
CA THR A 719 21.50 12.55 -16.57
C THR A 719 20.71 12.58 -17.87
N ASN A 720 19.37 12.63 -17.81
CA ASN A 720 18.51 12.84 -18.98
C ASN A 720 18.39 14.36 -19.29
N THR A 721 18.24 15.19 -18.26
CA THR A 721 18.10 16.65 -18.41
C THR A 721 19.38 17.45 -18.13
N ASP A 722 20.47 16.77 -17.72
CA ASP A 722 21.71 17.38 -17.20
C ASP A 722 21.48 18.27 -15.96
N THR A 723 20.41 18.02 -15.20
CA THR A 723 20.07 18.75 -13.97
C THR A 723 20.81 18.17 -12.77
N ILE A 724 21.44 19.02 -11.95
CA ILE A 724 22.20 18.59 -10.77
C ILE A 724 21.70 19.32 -9.53
N ILE A 725 21.38 18.56 -8.49
CA ILE A 725 21.10 19.09 -7.15
C ILE A 725 22.35 18.95 -6.28
N TYR A 726 23.05 20.06 -6.08
CA TYR A 726 24.27 20.10 -5.28
C TYR A 726 23.99 20.03 -3.78
N ALA A 727 24.75 19.20 -3.06
CA ALA A 727 24.65 19.07 -1.61
C ALA A 727 24.95 20.38 -0.89
N LYS A 728 25.97 21.12 -1.37
CA LYS A 728 26.40 22.39 -0.79
C LYS A 728 25.31 23.46 -0.75
N ASN A 729 24.38 23.44 -1.71
CA ASN A 729 23.26 24.39 -1.78
C ASN A 729 22.13 24.04 -0.80
N ASN A 730 22.18 22.83 -0.25
CA ASN A 730 21.19 22.22 0.63
C ASN A 730 21.77 21.83 2.00
N THR A 731 23.00 22.27 2.32
CA THR A 731 23.66 21.98 3.60
C THR A 731 22.84 22.57 4.76
N GLN A 732 22.31 21.70 5.60
CA GLN A 732 21.44 22.06 6.72
C GLN A 732 22.21 22.09 8.04
N ALA A 733 23.18 21.20 8.23
CA ALA A 733 23.98 21.18 9.46
C ALA A 733 25.14 22.17 9.41
N ASN A 734 25.44 22.79 10.54
CA ASN A 734 26.63 23.64 10.72
C ASN A 734 27.75 22.99 11.55
N ILE A 735 27.55 21.74 11.97
CA ILE A 735 28.49 20.92 12.75
C ILE A 735 28.76 19.60 12.04
N HIS A 736 29.85 18.92 12.43
CA HIS A 736 30.16 17.58 11.94
C HIS A 736 29.09 16.56 12.39
N PRO A 737 28.65 15.64 11.51
CA PRO A 737 28.93 15.64 10.06
C PRO A 737 28.12 16.72 9.35
N PHE A 738 28.66 17.32 8.28
CA PHE A 738 27.86 18.25 7.46
C PHE A 738 26.92 17.47 6.54
N TRP A 739 25.63 17.41 6.88
CA TRP A 739 24.60 16.83 6.02
C TRP A 739 23.78 17.89 5.27
N SER A 740 23.19 17.44 4.17
CA SER A 740 22.34 18.25 3.29
C SER A 740 20.96 17.63 3.18
N VAL A 741 19.92 18.45 3.07
CA VAL A 741 18.54 17.98 2.90
C VAL A 741 17.80 18.78 1.83
N LEU A 742 17.12 18.06 0.94
CA LEU A 742 16.19 18.61 -0.04
C LEU A 742 14.77 18.19 0.37
N GLY A 743 13.85 19.15 0.49
CA GLY A 743 12.46 18.88 0.87
C GLY A 743 11.71 18.12 -0.22
N ALA A 744 11.92 18.47 -1.48
CA ALA A 744 11.28 17.82 -2.62
C ALA A 744 12.13 17.83 -3.89
N TYR A 745 12.11 16.68 -4.58
CA TYR A 745 12.39 16.53 -5.99
C TYR A 745 11.18 15.86 -6.64
N ALA A 746 10.59 16.49 -7.64
CA ALA A 746 9.39 16.07 -8.34
C ALA A 746 9.64 16.15 -9.85
N ASP A 747 9.83 15.00 -10.48
CA ASP A 747 10.16 14.88 -11.90
C ASP A 747 8.94 14.38 -12.68
N ASP A 748 8.68 15.00 -13.84
CA ASP A 748 7.52 14.81 -14.70
C ASP A 748 6.15 14.91 -13.98
N PHE A 749 6.06 15.78 -12.97
CA PHE A 749 4.80 16.19 -12.35
C PHE A 749 4.13 17.28 -13.19
N ALA A 750 2.99 16.97 -13.83
CA ALA A 750 2.29 17.94 -14.68
C ALA A 750 1.81 19.16 -13.87
N THR A 751 2.35 20.34 -14.18
CA THR A 751 1.50 21.51 -14.39
C THR A 751 0.66 21.27 -15.63
N GLU A 752 -0.63 21.59 -15.57
CA GLU A 752 -1.56 21.73 -16.71
C GLU A 752 -0.84 22.06 -18.03
N PRO A 753 -1.17 21.39 -19.15
CA PRO A 753 -0.41 21.51 -20.38
C PRO A 753 -0.31 22.96 -20.84
N SER A 754 0.92 23.44 -21.05
CA SER A 754 1.15 24.67 -21.80
C SER A 754 0.67 24.45 -23.22
N THR A 755 -0.51 24.97 -23.54
CA THR A 755 -0.95 25.19 -24.92
C THR A 755 0.15 25.92 -25.69
N CYS A 756 0.50 25.43 -26.89
CA CYS A 756 1.22 26.25 -27.86
C CYS A 756 0.44 27.56 -28.03
N ALA A 757 1.08 28.70 -27.81
CA ALA A 757 0.42 29.98 -28.06
C ALA A 757 0.09 30.08 -29.55
N ASP A 758 -1.04 30.71 -29.91
CA ASP A 758 -1.54 30.90 -31.29
C ASP A 758 -0.54 31.52 -32.29
N ASN A 759 0.62 31.95 -31.82
CA ASN A 759 1.68 32.59 -32.58
C ASN A 759 3.02 31.85 -32.53
N ASP A 760 3.07 30.61 -32.02
CA ASP A 760 4.28 29.79 -32.09
C ASP A 760 4.49 29.30 -33.52
N THR A 761 5.61 29.71 -34.10
CA THR A 761 6.01 29.38 -35.48
C THR A 761 7.29 28.55 -35.50
N SER A 762 7.61 27.89 -34.38
CA SER A 762 8.72 26.95 -34.29
C SER A 762 8.45 25.73 -35.16
N ALA A 763 9.51 25.15 -35.73
CA ALA A 763 9.41 24.01 -36.64
C ALA A 763 8.86 22.73 -35.99
N ALA A 764 8.71 22.69 -34.67
CA ALA A 764 8.05 21.61 -33.94
C ALA A 764 6.51 21.74 -33.96
N CYS A 765 5.96 22.92 -34.26
CA CYS A 765 4.52 23.20 -34.26
C CYS A 765 3.91 23.31 -35.67
N ASP A 766 4.67 23.01 -36.73
CA ASP A 766 4.23 23.22 -38.11
C ASP A 766 4.42 21.96 -38.98
N THR A 767 3.53 20.98 -38.83
CA THR A 767 3.31 19.92 -39.83
C THR A 767 1.84 19.49 -39.88
N ALA A 768 1.11 19.89 -40.91
CA ALA A 768 -0.20 19.32 -41.23
C ALA A 768 -0.01 18.03 -42.03
N GLU A 769 -0.16 16.87 -41.39
CA GLU A 769 -0.45 15.62 -42.12
C GLU A 769 -1.95 15.60 -42.48
N THR A 770 -2.28 15.22 -43.72
CA THR A 770 -3.66 15.20 -44.24
C THR A 770 -4.16 13.78 -44.46
N CYS A 771 -5.42 13.51 -44.10
CA CYS A 771 -6.07 12.21 -44.22
C CYS A 771 -6.61 11.91 -45.63
N ASP A 772 -6.67 10.63 -46.01
CA ASP A 772 -7.34 10.16 -47.24
C ASP A 772 -8.81 9.81 -46.94
N PHE A 773 -9.68 10.80 -47.06
CA PHE A 773 -11.11 10.66 -46.78
C PHE A 773 -11.88 9.73 -47.75
N THR A 774 -11.20 9.00 -48.65
CA THR A 774 -11.83 8.00 -49.53
C THR A 774 -11.75 6.56 -49.00
N LEU A 775 -11.04 6.33 -47.90
CA LEU A 775 -10.96 5.02 -47.24
C LEU A 775 -12.18 4.79 -46.32
N GLU A 776 -12.78 3.60 -46.43
CA GLU A 776 -13.94 3.15 -45.66
C GLU A 776 -13.66 1.74 -45.11
N PHE A 777 -14.20 1.43 -43.93
CA PHE A 777 -14.05 0.14 -43.25
C PHE A 777 -15.40 -0.30 -42.68
N ASP A 778 -15.81 -1.54 -42.94
CA ASP A 778 -17.16 -2.03 -42.57
C ASP A 778 -17.22 -2.45 -41.09
N THR A 779 -16.07 -2.76 -40.47
CA THR A 779 -15.98 -3.20 -39.07
C THR A 779 -14.77 -2.62 -38.33
N LEU A 780 -14.86 -2.51 -37.00
CA LEU A 780 -13.74 -2.03 -36.17
C LEU A 780 -12.52 -2.95 -36.25
N ASP A 781 -12.72 -4.25 -36.46
CA ASP A 781 -11.63 -5.22 -36.66
C ASP A 781 -10.88 -4.96 -37.98
N GLU A 782 -11.58 -4.61 -39.06
CA GLU A 782 -10.98 -4.24 -40.34
C GLU A 782 -10.20 -2.92 -40.25
N LEU A 783 -10.76 -1.92 -39.57
CA LEU A 783 -10.07 -0.67 -39.28
C LEU A 783 -8.81 -0.90 -38.45
N SER A 784 -8.91 -1.75 -37.42
CA SER A 784 -7.78 -2.13 -36.56
C SER A 784 -6.68 -2.86 -37.33
N ALA A 785 -7.04 -3.77 -38.23
CA ALA A 785 -6.08 -4.44 -39.11
C ALA A 785 -5.40 -3.49 -40.10
N ALA A 786 -6.04 -2.39 -40.47
CA ALA A 786 -5.50 -1.37 -41.36
C ALA A 786 -4.66 -0.29 -40.64
N THR A 787 -4.58 -0.32 -39.30
CA THR A 787 -3.71 0.60 -38.54
C THR A 787 -2.26 0.52 -39.02
N GLY A 788 -1.61 1.69 -39.16
CA GLY A 788 -0.27 1.82 -39.74
C GLY A 788 -0.21 1.88 -41.27
N THR A 789 -1.35 1.77 -41.97
CA THR A 789 -1.43 1.99 -43.43
C THR A 789 -1.87 3.41 -43.84
N PHE A 790 -2.30 4.22 -42.87
CA PHE A 790 -2.69 5.62 -43.00
C PHE A 790 -2.16 6.43 -41.79
N PRO A 791 -2.07 7.77 -41.87
CA PRO A 791 -1.60 8.60 -40.76
C PRO A 791 -2.46 8.40 -39.51
N GLN A 792 -1.82 8.31 -38.34
CA GLN A 792 -2.49 8.00 -37.07
C GLN A 792 -3.59 8.99 -36.71
N ILE A 793 -3.40 10.27 -37.05
CA ILE A 793 -4.39 11.35 -36.91
C ILE A 793 -5.72 11.07 -37.65
N CYS A 794 -5.73 10.12 -38.58
CA CYS A 794 -6.93 9.76 -39.35
C CYS A 794 -7.75 8.63 -38.72
N THR A 795 -7.23 7.98 -37.68
CA THR A 795 -7.85 6.78 -37.08
C THR A 795 -9.26 7.08 -36.56
N GLU A 796 -9.44 8.20 -35.87
CA GLU A 796 -10.73 8.59 -35.28
C GLU A 796 -11.75 8.98 -36.36
N TYR A 797 -11.31 9.62 -37.46
CA TYR A 797 -12.19 9.89 -38.62
C TYR A 797 -12.72 8.59 -39.25
N TYR A 798 -11.86 7.59 -39.46
CA TYR A 798 -12.29 6.31 -40.01
C TYR A 798 -13.12 5.50 -39.02
N ALA A 799 -12.84 5.60 -37.72
CA ALA A 799 -13.64 4.97 -36.66
C ALA A 799 -15.08 5.50 -36.67
N LEU A 800 -15.25 6.82 -36.83
CA LEU A 800 -16.57 7.44 -36.93
C LEU A 800 -17.37 6.92 -38.13
N GLY A 801 -16.73 6.72 -39.30
CA GLY A 801 -17.37 6.11 -40.47
C GLY A 801 -17.76 4.65 -40.23
N THR A 802 -16.88 3.91 -39.55
CA THR A 802 -17.09 2.50 -39.19
C THR A 802 -18.30 2.33 -38.27
N LEU A 803 -18.51 3.24 -37.31
CA LEU A 803 -19.70 3.26 -36.45
C LEU A 803 -21.00 3.42 -37.27
N GLY A 804 -20.97 4.20 -38.35
CA GLY A 804 -22.10 4.32 -39.29
C GLY A 804 -22.44 2.98 -39.97
N PHE A 805 -21.43 2.25 -40.44
CA PHE A 805 -21.63 0.93 -41.05
C PHE A 805 -22.17 -0.12 -40.07
N LEU A 806 -21.69 -0.10 -38.81
CA LEU A 806 -22.19 -0.99 -37.77
C LEU A 806 -23.67 -0.74 -37.47
N LEU A 807 -24.09 0.52 -37.43
CA LEU A 807 -25.49 0.90 -37.21
C LEU A 807 -26.40 0.41 -38.34
N ASP A 808 -26.01 0.62 -39.59
CA ASP A 808 -26.78 0.15 -40.76
C ASP A 808 -26.92 -1.38 -40.78
N ALA A 809 -25.82 -2.10 -40.49
CA ALA A 809 -25.83 -3.56 -40.41
C ALA A 809 -26.72 -4.09 -39.27
N ALA A 810 -26.78 -3.40 -38.13
CA ALA A 810 -27.65 -3.75 -37.02
C ALA A 810 -29.13 -3.67 -37.43
N ILE A 811 -29.52 -2.58 -38.08
CA ILE A 811 -30.89 -2.33 -38.57
C ILE A 811 -31.31 -3.42 -39.59
N ASP A 812 -30.42 -3.80 -40.51
CA ASP A 812 -30.71 -4.87 -41.47
C ASP A 812 -30.93 -6.25 -40.79
N ASN A 813 -30.18 -6.53 -39.72
CA ASN A 813 -30.28 -7.79 -38.97
C ASN A 813 -31.54 -7.90 -38.11
N TYR A 814 -32.18 -6.80 -37.72
CA TYR A 814 -33.43 -6.80 -36.96
C TYR A 814 -34.54 -7.62 -37.64
N THR A 815 -34.66 -7.51 -38.97
CA THR A 815 -35.69 -8.23 -39.75
C THR A 815 -35.55 -9.76 -39.63
N ALA A 816 -34.33 -10.26 -39.41
CA ALA A 816 -34.07 -11.69 -39.21
C ALA A 816 -34.33 -12.15 -37.76
N ALA A 817 -34.10 -11.25 -36.80
CA ALA A 817 -34.37 -11.49 -35.38
C ALA A 817 -35.88 -11.54 -35.08
N ASP A 818 -36.67 -10.70 -35.76
CA ASP A 818 -38.13 -10.63 -35.63
C ASP A 818 -38.87 -11.93 -36.03
N ASP A 819 -38.38 -12.66 -37.04
CA ASP A 819 -39.07 -13.82 -37.62
C ASP A 819 -39.25 -14.96 -36.59
N GLY A 820 -40.47 -15.17 -36.08
CA GLY A 820 -40.81 -16.28 -35.17
C GLY A 820 -40.60 -16.02 -33.67
N TYR A 821 -40.32 -14.77 -33.25
CA TYR A 821 -40.05 -14.39 -31.86
C TYR A 821 -41.25 -14.61 -30.90
N ASP A 822 -42.48 -14.36 -31.35
CA ASP A 822 -43.71 -14.45 -30.54
C ASP A 822 -43.93 -15.83 -29.88
N GLY A 823 -43.38 -16.91 -30.46
CA GLY A 823 -43.50 -18.26 -29.93
C GLY A 823 -42.72 -18.51 -28.64
N VAL A 824 -41.64 -17.75 -28.40
CA VAL A 824 -40.74 -17.91 -27.24
C VAL A 824 -41.19 -17.04 -26.05
N PHE A 825 -41.81 -15.90 -26.33
CA PHE A 825 -42.28 -14.93 -25.32
C PHE A 825 -43.34 -15.49 -24.36
N GLY A 826 -44.17 -16.45 -24.77
CA GLY A 826 -45.20 -17.05 -23.92
C GLY A 826 -44.67 -17.84 -22.71
N ASP A 827 -43.51 -18.47 -22.85
CA ASP A 827 -42.84 -19.24 -21.79
C ASP A 827 -42.23 -18.31 -20.73
N TYR A 828 -41.74 -17.15 -21.17
CA TYR A 828 -41.17 -16.10 -20.35
C TYR A 828 -42.19 -15.50 -19.36
N VAL A 829 -43.40 -15.16 -19.81
CA VAL A 829 -44.47 -14.62 -18.94
C VAL A 829 -44.81 -15.57 -17.78
N THR A 830 -44.73 -16.89 -18.00
CA THR A 830 -44.99 -17.89 -16.96
C THR A 830 -43.89 -17.94 -15.91
N PHE A 831 -42.66 -17.69 -16.32
CA PHE A 831 -41.48 -17.75 -15.47
C PHE A 831 -41.34 -16.49 -14.58
N THR A 832 -41.56 -15.29 -15.13
CA THR A 832 -41.56 -14.03 -14.37
C THR A 832 -42.48 -14.10 -13.14
N LYS A 833 -43.67 -14.71 -13.30
CA LYS A 833 -44.64 -14.92 -12.20
C LYS A 833 -44.13 -15.81 -11.07
N GLN A 834 -43.21 -16.74 -11.33
CA GLN A 834 -42.73 -17.69 -10.31
C GLN A 834 -41.58 -17.12 -9.47
N MET A 835 -40.90 -16.06 -9.93
CA MET A 835 -39.72 -15.51 -9.28
C MET A 835 -40.01 -14.46 -8.21
N ILE A 836 -41.08 -13.68 -8.40
CA ILE A 836 -41.43 -12.51 -7.58
C ILE A 836 -41.41 -12.80 -6.06
N PRO A 837 -41.99 -13.91 -5.54
CA PRO A 837 -41.98 -14.18 -4.10
C PRO A 837 -40.59 -14.38 -3.49
N THR A 838 -39.62 -14.84 -4.29
CA THR A 838 -38.23 -15.09 -3.82
C THR A 838 -37.43 -13.79 -3.86
N ALA A 839 -37.59 -13.00 -4.92
CA ALA A 839 -36.96 -11.69 -5.06
C ALA A 839 -37.35 -10.74 -3.90
N LEU A 840 -38.64 -10.65 -3.58
CA LEU A 840 -39.14 -9.83 -2.46
C LEU A 840 -38.56 -10.25 -1.10
N GLN A 841 -38.34 -11.56 -0.88
CA GLN A 841 -37.72 -12.04 0.35
C GLN A 841 -36.23 -11.66 0.45
N THR A 842 -35.49 -11.75 -0.64
CA THR A 842 -34.09 -11.32 -0.70
C THR A 842 -33.97 -9.82 -0.50
N PHE A 843 -34.84 -9.04 -1.15
CA PHE A 843 -34.86 -7.59 -1.07
C PHE A 843 -35.10 -7.07 0.35
N MET A 844 -35.93 -7.79 1.12
CA MET A 844 -36.24 -7.48 2.53
C MET A 844 -35.44 -8.33 3.54
N GLY A 845 -34.37 -8.98 3.11
CA GLY A 845 -33.61 -9.94 3.92
C GLY A 845 -32.96 -9.33 5.17
N PRO A 846 -32.67 -10.09 6.23
CA PRO A 846 -31.98 -9.58 7.42
C PRO A 846 -30.47 -9.35 7.16
N PRO A 847 -29.79 -8.58 8.02
CA PRO A 847 -28.34 -8.39 7.95
C PRO A 847 -27.58 -9.71 8.04
N ASN A 848 -26.54 -9.85 7.22
CA ASN A 848 -25.64 -10.99 7.23
C ASN A 848 -24.20 -10.56 6.92
N SER A 849 -23.24 -11.50 6.99
CA SER A 849 -21.81 -11.23 6.79
C SER A 849 -21.47 -10.61 5.43
N SER A 850 -22.29 -10.84 4.42
CA SER A 850 -22.11 -10.34 3.05
C SER A 850 -22.95 -9.08 2.77
N SER A 851 -23.93 -8.78 3.63
CA SER A 851 -24.71 -7.53 3.58
C SER A 851 -25.03 -7.07 5.01
N PRO A 852 -24.10 -6.32 5.66
CA PRO A 852 -24.21 -5.92 7.06
C PRO A 852 -25.40 -4.99 7.37
N ALA A 853 -25.98 -4.35 6.35
CA ALA A 853 -27.18 -3.50 6.46
C ALA A 853 -28.49 -4.27 6.25
N GLY A 854 -28.44 -5.53 5.80
CA GLY A 854 -29.61 -6.30 5.37
C GLY A 854 -29.96 -6.06 3.90
N GLY A 855 -31.07 -6.65 3.44
CA GLY A 855 -31.57 -6.46 2.09
C GLY A 855 -31.87 -4.99 1.79
N PRO A 856 -31.64 -4.52 0.55
CA PRO A 856 -31.69 -3.10 0.22
C PRO A 856 -33.05 -2.43 0.46
N GLY A 857 -34.14 -3.20 0.39
CA GLY A 857 -35.49 -2.70 0.60
C GLY A 857 -35.79 -2.28 2.05
N ASN A 858 -35.00 -2.75 3.03
CA ASN A 858 -35.26 -2.43 4.44
C ASN A 858 -35.14 -0.94 4.77
N LYS A 859 -34.28 -0.18 4.05
CA LYS A 859 -34.05 1.24 4.34
C LYS A 859 -35.29 2.13 4.14
N TYR A 860 -36.29 1.64 3.41
CA TYR A 860 -37.54 2.34 3.15
C TYR A 860 -38.62 2.13 4.21
N PHE A 861 -38.35 1.29 5.22
CA PHE A 861 -39.31 0.97 6.26
C PHE A 861 -38.84 1.41 7.65
N THR A 862 -39.79 1.79 8.48
CA THR A 862 -39.62 1.75 9.94
C THR A 862 -40.29 0.52 10.52
N CYS A 863 -39.67 0.00 11.57
CA CYS A 863 -39.99 -1.22 12.27
C CYS A 863 -40.35 -0.92 13.72
N GLU A 864 -41.53 -1.38 14.16
CA GLU A 864 -41.94 -1.39 15.56
C GLU A 864 -41.98 -2.83 16.09
N LEU A 865 -41.24 -3.10 17.17
CA LEU A 865 -41.25 -4.41 17.84
C LEU A 865 -42.13 -4.36 19.09
N SER A 866 -43.15 -5.21 19.13
CA SER A 866 -44.03 -5.39 20.29
C SER A 866 -44.05 -6.83 20.80
N GLU A 867 -44.21 -6.99 22.11
CA GLU A 867 -44.32 -8.27 22.80
C GLU A 867 -45.62 -8.28 23.61
N GLY A 868 -46.51 -9.22 23.34
CA GLY A 868 -47.81 -9.28 24.05
C GLY A 868 -48.67 -8.02 23.91
N GLY A 869 -48.49 -7.25 22.83
CA GLY A 869 -49.17 -5.98 22.57
C GLY A 869 -48.54 -4.76 23.26
N VAL A 870 -47.39 -4.92 23.91
CA VAL A 870 -46.62 -3.81 24.49
C VAL A 870 -45.42 -3.50 23.59
N VAL A 871 -45.31 -2.25 23.15
CA VAL A 871 -44.18 -1.78 22.33
C VAL A 871 -42.89 -1.81 23.15
N LYS A 872 -41.90 -2.54 22.65
CA LYS A 872 -40.56 -2.67 23.25
C LYS A 872 -39.55 -1.77 22.55
N ILE A 873 -39.63 -1.71 21.23
CA ILE A 873 -38.83 -0.83 20.40
C ILE A 873 -39.80 -0.05 19.51
N PRO A 874 -40.01 1.25 19.77
CA PRO A 874 -40.85 2.08 18.93
C PRO A 874 -40.09 2.54 17.67
N ASN A 875 -40.70 2.35 16.51
CA ASN A 875 -40.41 3.01 15.22
C ASN A 875 -38.92 3.29 14.95
N GLN A 876 -38.13 2.24 14.76
CA GLN A 876 -36.72 2.34 14.35
C GLN A 876 -36.57 2.03 12.86
N PRO A 877 -35.53 2.52 12.16
CA PRO A 877 -35.23 2.06 10.80
C PRO A 877 -35.12 0.52 10.74
N CYS A 878 -35.70 -0.11 9.73
CA CYS A 878 -35.53 -1.54 9.49
C CYS A 878 -34.14 -1.82 8.88
N PRO A 879 -33.56 -3.02 9.09
CA PRO A 879 -34.07 -4.12 9.90
C PRO A 879 -33.64 -3.98 11.38
N VAL A 880 -34.54 -4.31 12.31
CA VAL A 880 -34.23 -4.28 13.76
C VAL A 880 -33.55 -5.59 14.18
N CYS A 881 -32.34 -5.51 14.75
CA CYS A 881 -31.59 -6.68 15.23
C CYS A 881 -32.19 -7.22 16.55
N ILE A 882 -32.99 -8.29 16.43
CA ILE A 882 -33.68 -8.92 17.57
C ILE A 882 -32.71 -9.68 18.49
N LEU A 883 -31.52 -10.08 18.00
CA LEU A 883 -30.48 -10.78 18.78
C LEU A 883 -29.82 -9.90 19.87
N SER A 884 -29.95 -8.57 19.76
CA SER A 884 -29.43 -7.62 20.76
C SER A 884 -30.26 -7.58 22.06
N LEU A 885 -31.46 -8.16 22.06
CA LEU A 885 -32.37 -8.17 23.20
C LEU A 885 -32.07 -9.36 24.12
N GLN A 886 -31.22 -9.15 25.14
CA GLN A 886 -30.95 -10.16 26.18
C GLN A 886 -32.21 -10.48 27.00
N TYR A 887 -32.90 -11.59 26.70
CA TYR A 887 -33.98 -12.11 27.55
C TYR A 887 -33.95 -13.62 27.71
N ASP A 888 -34.27 -14.07 28.92
CA ASP A 888 -34.46 -15.47 29.28
C ASP A 888 -35.95 -15.85 29.07
N PHE A 889 -36.21 -16.86 28.23
CA PHE A 889 -37.49 -17.58 27.99
C PHE A 889 -38.42 -17.14 26.83
N PHE A 890 -39.17 -18.13 26.30
CA PHE A 890 -40.02 -18.11 25.08
C PHE A 890 -41.00 -16.92 24.98
N THR A 891 -40.84 -16.10 23.95
CA THR A 891 -41.68 -14.92 23.70
C THR A 891 -42.09 -14.83 22.22
N VAL A 892 -43.34 -14.41 21.97
CA VAL A 892 -43.88 -14.14 20.63
C VAL A 892 -43.82 -12.65 20.40
N PHE A 893 -43.16 -12.23 19.32
CA PHE A 893 -43.06 -10.83 18.95
C PHE A 893 -43.89 -10.53 17.70
N THR A 894 -44.41 -9.31 17.64
CA THR A 894 -44.98 -8.74 16.41
C THR A 894 -44.05 -7.62 15.96
N MET A 895 -43.52 -7.74 14.75
CA MET A 895 -42.77 -6.69 14.07
C MET A 895 -43.69 -6.04 13.05
N THR A 896 -43.99 -4.75 13.22
CA THR A 896 -44.79 -3.99 12.26
C THR A 896 -43.86 -3.20 11.35
N TYR A 897 -43.94 -3.46 10.06
CA TYR A 897 -43.25 -2.73 8.99
C TYR A 897 -44.16 -1.60 8.50
N THR A 898 -43.64 -0.38 8.49
CA THR A 898 -44.32 0.80 7.97
C THR A 898 -43.47 1.35 6.84
N LEU A 899 -44.02 1.35 5.62
CA LEU A 899 -43.34 1.90 4.44
C LEU A 899 -43.35 3.44 4.53
N GLU A 900 -42.17 4.03 4.66
CA GLU A 900 -42.00 5.49 4.81
C GLU A 900 -41.79 6.18 3.46
N ASN A 901 -41.12 5.50 2.52
CA ASN A 901 -40.85 6.02 1.18
C ASN A 901 -41.27 4.99 0.14
N SER A 902 -42.53 5.08 -0.29
CA SER A 902 -43.12 4.16 -1.27
C SER A 902 -42.47 4.27 -2.64
N THR A 903 -42.23 5.50 -3.10
CA THR A 903 -41.62 5.77 -4.40
C THR A 903 -40.23 5.14 -4.48
N GLY A 904 -39.32 5.49 -3.57
CA GLY A 904 -37.97 4.91 -3.59
C GLY A 904 -37.92 3.39 -3.38
N PHE A 905 -38.86 2.83 -2.62
CA PHE A 905 -38.97 1.37 -2.47
C PHE A 905 -39.31 0.67 -3.78
N PHE A 906 -40.28 1.19 -4.52
CA PHE A 906 -40.70 0.60 -5.78
C PHE A 906 -39.73 0.90 -6.92
N ASP A 907 -39.10 2.07 -6.93
CA ASP A 907 -38.04 2.41 -7.89
C ASP A 907 -36.90 1.40 -7.80
N GLU A 908 -36.32 1.21 -6.60
CA GLU A 908 -35.19 0.28 -6.45
C GLU A 908 -35.60 -1.19 -6.62
N LEU A 909 -36.84 -1.55 -6.30
CA LEU A 909 -37.36 -2.89 -6.54
C LEU A 909 -37.53 -3.17 -8.05
N ALA A 910 -37.97 -2.17 -8.82
CA ALA A 910 -38.05 -2.25 -10.27
C ALA A 910 -36.64 -2.29 -10.89
N ASP A 911 -35.72 -1.43 -10.45
CA ASP A 911 -34.34 -1.39 -10.95
C ASP A 911 -33.58 -2.70 -10.65
N THR A 912 -33.75 -3.24 -9.45
CA THR A 912 -32.95 -4.40 -9.00
C THR A 912 -33.57 -5.73 -9.45
N TYR A 913 -34.89 -5.83 -9.51
CA TYR A 913 -35.60 -7.10 -9.73
C TYR A 913 -36.59 -7.10 -10.89
N GLY A 914 -36.80 -5.97 -11.57
CA GLY A 914 -37.78 -5.83 -12.66
C GLY A 914 -39.23 -6.03 -12.20
N ILE A 915 -39.51 -5.77 -10.91
CA ILE A 915 -40.82 -6.00 -10.30
C ILE A 915 -41.56 -4.67 -10.14
N GLU A 916 -42.68 -4.53 -10.84
CA GLU A 916 -43.51 -3.33 -10.79
C GLU A 916 -44.30 -3.22 -9.47
N GLU A 917 -44.64 -2.00 -9.07
CA GLU A 917 -45.48 -1.73 -7.89
C GLU A 917 -46.80 -2.51 -7.93
N SER A 918 -47.43 -2.62 -9.11
CA SER A 918 -48.70 -3.34 -9.29
C SER A 918 -48.60 -4.85 -9.00
N TRP A 919 -47.39 -5.40 -8.95
CA TRP A 919 -47.10 -6.81 -8.70
C TRP A 919 -46.87 -7.12 -7.21
N VAL A 920 -46.97 -6.13 -6.31
CA VAL A 920 -46.65 -6.28 -4.88
C VAL A 920 -47.84 -5.90 -3.98
N ASP A 921 -48.13 -6.75 -3.00
CA ASP A 921 -49.10 -6.54 -1.92
C ASP A 921 -48.41 -6.57 -0.53
N PHE A 922 -48.89 -5.77 0.43
CA PHE A 922 -48.37 -5.77 1.81
C PHE A 922 -49.24 -6.61 2.74
N THR A 923 -48.69 -7.72 3.25
CA THR A 923 -49.45 -8.70 4.04
C THR A 923 -48.78 -9.02 5.38
N THR A 924 -49.28 -10.02 6.11
CA THR A 924 -48.68 -10.49 7.37
C THR A 924 -48.03 -11.85 7.17
N VAL A 925 -46.72 -11.93 7.40
CA VAL A 925 -45.90 -13.14 7.29
C VAL A 925 -45.50 -13.62 8.69
N LYS A 926 -45.42 -14.95 8.91
CA LYS A 926 -45.02 -15.54 10.20
C LYS A 926 -43.76 -16.36 10.04
N THR A 927 -42.74 -16.05 10.84
CA THR A 927 -41.37 -16.59 10.70
C THR A 927 -40.84 -17.05 12.06
N VAL A 928 -40.00 -18.08 12.08
CA VAL A 928 -39.36 -18.63 13.29
C VAL A 928 -37.85 -18.44 13.20
N VAL A 929 -37.22 -17.88 14.24
CA VAL A 929 -35.76 -17.64 14.30
C VAL A 929 -35.13 -18.57 15.34
N ASP A 930 -34.21 -19.42 14.88
CA ASP A 930 -33.43 -20.35 15.71
C ASP A 930 -32.15 -19.67 16.24
N CYS A 931 -31.76 -19.95 17.49
CA CYS A 931 -30.61 -19.30 18.14
C CYS A 931 -29.41 -20.25 18.27
N SER A 932 -28.21 -19.83 17.83
CA SER A 932 -26.97 -20.61 17.87
C SER A 932 -26.10 -20.28 19.10
N ALA A 933 -25.78 -21.30 19.90
CA ALA A 933 -25.07 -21.15 21.19
C ALA A 933 -23.54 -21.00 21.04
N GLY A 934 -23.05 -19.75 20.97
CA GLY A 934 -21.62 -19.41 20.96
C GLY A 934 -21.03 -18.91 22.30
N SER A 935 -21.84 -18.75 23.35
CA SER A 935 -21.41 -18.06 24.59
C SER A 935 -21.79 -18.78 25.90
N GLY A 936 -22.13 -20.06 25.86
CA GLY A 936 -22.35 -20.86 27.07
C GLY A 936 -23.63 -20.54 27.86
N ARG A 937 -24.63 -19.87 27.27
CA ARG A 937 -26.00 -19.74 27.82
C ARG A 937 -27.04 -20.47 26.97
N ALA A 938 -28.08 -21.00 27.61
CA ALA A 938 -29.21 -21.64 26.93
C ALA A 938 -30.06 -20.60 26.19
N CYS A 939 -30.36 -20.83 24.91
CA CYS A 939 -31.18 -19.94 24.07
C CYS A 939 -32.36 -20.74 23.46
N ALA A 940 -33.53 -20.12 23.32
CA ALA A 940 -34.77 -20.74 22.80
C ALA A 940 -35.23 -20.07 21.49
N PRO A 941 -35.92 -20.78 20.58
CA PRO A 941 -36.38 -20.23 19.31
C PRO A 941 -37.48 -19.16 19.49
N ILE A 942 -37.43 -18.12 18.67
CA ILE A 942 -38.29 -16.93 18.74
C ILE A 942 -39.31 -16.97 17.59
N ASN A 943 -40.60 -16.78 17.88
CA ASN A 943 -41.66 -16.69 16.86
C ASN A 943 -41.99 -15.22 16.59
N ILE A 944 -41.97 -14.81 15.32
CA ILE A 944 -42.20 -13.43 14.91
C ILE A 944 -43.34 -13.36 13.88
N ALA A 945 -44.31 -12.50 14.12
CA ALA A 945 -45.29 -12.08 13.11
C ALA A 945 -44.85 -10.74 12.50
N GLN A 946 -44.52 -10.72 11.21
CA GLN A 946 -44.15 -9.53 10.45
C GLN A 946 -45.41 -8.98 9.76
N VAL A 947 -45.92 -7.85 10.23
CA VAL A 947 -47.13 -7.20 9.72
C VAL A 947 -46.71 -6.07 8.79
N GLY A 948 -47.31 -5.99 7.58
CA GLY A 948 -46.95 -4.96 6.59
C GLY A 948 -45.75 -5.33 5.74
N PHE A 949 -45.46 -6.64 5.59
CA PHE A 949 -44.33 -7.14 4.82
C PHE A 949 -44.71 -7.32 3.34
N PRO A 950 -43.88 -6.90 2.36
CA PRO A 950 -44.20 -7.01 0.93
C PRO A 950 -44.22 -8.47 0.45
N THR A 951 -45.19 -8.80 -0.39
CA THR A 951 -45.48 -10.12 -0.95
C THR A 951 -46.03 -10.00 -2.36
N ASP A 952 -46.02 -11.07 -3.16
CA ASP A 952 -46.56 -11.08 -4.55
C ASP A 952 -48.09 -10.84 -4.58
N SER A 953 -48.56 -9.95 -5.47
CA SER A 953 -49.99 -9.63 -5.67
C SER A 953 -50.74 -10.69 -6.49
N GLY A 954 -50.01 -11.50 -7.26
CA GLY A 954 -50.54 -12.56 -8.13
C GLY A 954 -51.10 -12.07 -9.47
N ASN A 955 -50.96 -10.78 -9.83
CA ASN A 955 -51.60 -10.17 -11.01
C ASN A 955 -50.59 -9.46 -11.95
N VAL A 956 -49.69 -10.24 -12.57
CA VAL A 956 -48.52 -9.78 -13.35
C VAL A 956 -48.77 -9.82 -14.88
N THR A 957 -48.42 -8.77 -15.62
CA THR A 957 -48.53 -8.62 -17.10
C THR A 957 -47.21 -8.12 -17.68
N VAL A 958 -46.73 -8.63 -18.84
CA VAL A 958 -45.39 -8.30 -19.40
C VAL A 958 -45.47 -7.95 -20.90
N SER A 959 -44.73 -6.94 -21.37
CA SER A 959 -44.74 -6.40 -22.75
C SER A 959 -43.77 -7.09 -23.72
N ASN A 960 -44.05 -7.09 -25.04
CA ASN A 960 -43.29 -7.81 -26.08
C ASN A 960 -42.22 -6.90 -26.76
N PRO A 961 -40.92 -7.25 -26.73
CA PRO A 961 -39.83 -6.44 -27.30
C PRO A 961 -39.93 -6.14 -28.79
N LYS A 962 -40.52 -7.04 -29.57
CA LYS A 962 -40.74 -6.86 -31.01
C LYS A 962 -41.50 -5.58 -31.34
N ASP A 963 -42.54 -5.30 -30.56
CA ASP A 963 -43.43 -4.17 -30.82
C ASP A 963 -42.69 -2.86 -30.49
N VAL A 964 -41.91 -2.85 -29.40
CA VAL A 964 -41.05 -1.73 -28.96
C VAL A 964 -40.01 -1.34 -30.01
N ILE A 965 -39.31 -2.31 -30.62
CA ILE A 965 -38.24 -1.98 -31.58
C ILE A 965 -38.81 -1.44 -32.89
N SER A 966 -39.93 -2.00 -33.34
CA SER A 966 -40.58 -1.58 -34.60
C SER A 966 -40.96 -0.11 -34.56
N ASP A 967 -41.38 0.39 -33.40
CA ASP A 967 -41.78 1.78 -33.19
C ASP A 967 -40.57 2.73 -33.03
N ALA A 968 -39.41 2.22 -32.63
CA ALA A 968 -38.17 2.97 -32.42
C ALA A 968 -37.35 3.26 -33.70
N LEU A 969 -37.51 2.42 -34.74
CA LEU A 969 -36.70 2.48 -35.97
C LEU A 969 -36.64 3.87 -36.66
N PRO A 970 -37.71 4.69 -36.71
CA PRO A 970 -37.64 6.02 -37.32
C PRO A 970 -36.67 6.98 -36.63
N THR A 971 -36.52 6.89 -35.31
CA THR A 971 -35.66 7.77 -34.51
C THR A 971 -34.20 7.36 -34.59
N VAL A 972 -33.94 6.05 -34.70
CA VAL A 972 -32.59 5.50 -34.95
C VAL A 972 -31.95 6.11 -36.21
N ALA A 973 -32.75 6.39 -37.25
CA ALA A 973 -32.26 7.00 -38.49
C ALA A 973 -31.66 8.42 -38.30
N ASN A 974 -32.01 9.14 -37.23
CA ASN A 974 -31.41 10.44 -36.92
C ASN A 974 -29.95 10.32 -36.46
N LEU A 975 -29.59 9.20 -35.80
CA LEU A 975 -28.21 8.94 -35.36
C LEU A 975 -27.28 8.78 -36.56
N SER A 976 -27.72 8.10 -37.62
CA SER A 976 -26.97 8.00 -38.89
C SER A 976 -26.70 9.38 -39.52
N VAL A 977 -27.66 10.31 -39.42
CA VAL A 977 -27.48 11.69 -39.92
C VAL A 977 -26.43 12.45 -39.10
N THR A 978 -26.41 12.27 -37.78
CA THR A 978 -25.42 12.88 -36.89
C THR A 978 -23.99 12.41 -37.21
N ILE A 979 -23.80 11.11 -37.43
CA ILE A 979 -22.50 10.53 -37.80
C ILE A 979 -21.96 11.19 -39.08
N ILE A 980 -22.78 11.27 -40.12
CA ILE A 980 -22.41 11.87 -41.41
C ILE A 980 -22.10 13.36 -41.28
N ALA A 981 -22.87 14.10 -40.46
CA ALA A 981 -22.65 15.52 -40.24
C ALA A 981 -21.30 15.81 -39.58
N ARG A 982 -20.92 15.05 -38.55
CA ARG A 982 -19.62 15.18 -37.86
C ARG A 982 -18.45 14.80 -38.77
N GLN A 983 -18.58 13.77 -39.60
CA GLN A 983 -17.56 13.45 -40.60
C GLN A 983 -17.36 14.59 -41.60
N LEU A 984 -18.43 15.26 -42.04
CA LEU A 984 -18.33 16.41 -42.94
C LEU A 984 -17.60 17.60 -42.30
N GLU A 985 -17.80 17.83 -41.00
CA GLU A 985 -17.12 18.89 -40.26
C GLU A 985 -15.63 18.62 -40.08
N LEU A 986 -15.23 17.38 -39.78
CA LEU A 986 -13.84 16.96 -39.75
C LEU A 986 -13.14 17.15 -41.11
N VAL A 987 -13.81 16.78 -42.20
CA VAL A 987 -13.28 16.95 -43.58
C VAL A 987 -13.16 18.41 -43.97
N THR A 988 -14.09 19.26 -43.54
CA THR A 988 -14.10 20.70 -43.87
C THR A 988 -13.28 21.55 -42.91
N GLY A 989 -12.71 20.95 -41.86
CA GLY A 989 -11.99 21.66 -40.80
C GLY A 989 -12.89 22.58 -39.98
N ALA A 990 -14.19 22.27 -39.94
CA ALA A 990 -15.20 23.02 -39.20
C ALA A 990 -15.42 22.47 -37.77
N TRP A 991 -14.80 21.34 -37.43
CA TRP A 991 -14.75 20.82 -36.07
C TRP A 991 -13.51 21.35 -35.36
N TYR A 992 -13.70 22.03 -34.23
CA TYR A 992 -12.62 22.65 -33.45
C TYR A 992 -12.31 21.91 -32.14
N GLY A 993 -13.09 20.88 -31.79
CA GLY A 993 -12.87 20.04 -30.60
C GLY A 993 -12.02 18.79 -30.87
N PRO A 994 -11.71 18.00 -29.82
CA PRO A 994 -11.05 16.72 -29.97
C PRO A 994 -11.90 15.74 -30.82
N THR A 995 -11.24 14.93 -31.65
CA THR A 995 -11.97 13.99 -32.54
C THR A 995 -12.25 12.65 -31.85
N ASP A 996 -11.49 12.31 -30.80
CA ASP A 996 -11.76 11.18 -29.93
C ASP A 996 -13.08 11.35 -29.16
N ASP A 997 -13.42 12.57 -28.74
CA ASP A 997 -14.69 12.86 -28.07
C ASP A 997 -15.91 12.54 -28.94
N LEU A 998 -15.85 12.81 -30.25
CA LEU A 998 -16.92 12.44 -31.19
C LEU A 998 -17.14 10.93 -31.23
N VAL A 999 -16.03 10.18 -31.36
CA VAL A 999 -16.05 8.73 -31.51
C VAL A 999 -16.52 8.05 -30.23
N GLN A 1000 -16.05 8.53 -29.08
CA GLN A 1000 -16.45 8.06 -27.75
C GLN A 1000 -17.95 8.24 -27.53
N VAL A 1001 -18.49 9.43 -27.79
CA VAL A 1001 -19.90 9.76 -27.55
C VAL A 1001 -20.85 9.00 -28.49
N ILE A 1002 -20.54 8.96 -29.78
CA ILE A 1002 -21.42 8.33 -30.79
C ILE A 1002 -21.43 6.80 -30.68
N SER A 1003 -20.33 6.20 -30.21
CA SER A 1003 -20.24 4.74 -30.07
C SER A 1003 -21.26 4.16 -29.10
N MET A 1004 -21.58 4.89 -28.02
CA MET A 1004 -22.46 4.43 -26.95
C MET A 1004 -23.87 4.01 -27.44
N PRO A 1005 -24.63 4.87 -28.14
CA PRO A 1005 -25.94 4.47 -28.67
C PRO A 1005 -25.84 3.45 -29.80
N VAL A 1006 -24.79 3.48 -30.62
CA VAL A 1006 -24.60 2.49 -31.70
C VAL A 1006 -24.39 1.09 -31.12
N PHE A 1007 -23.53 0.94 -30.12
CA PHE A 1007 -23.24 -0.34 -29.49
C PHE A 1007 -24.45 -0.88 -28.71
N LEU A 1008 -25.26 -0.02 -28.09
CA LEU A 1008 -26.49 -0.41 -27.41
C LEU A 1008 -27.50 -1.05 -28.38
N ILE A 1009 -27.68 -0.47 -29.57
CA ILE A 1009 -28.57 -1.00 -30.61
C ILE A 1009 -28.04 -2.34 -31.13
N VAL A 1010 -26.73 -2.45 -31.38
CA VAL A 1010 -26.11 -3.70 -31.85
C VAL A 1010 -26.25 -4.81 -30.81
N GLN A 1011 -26.07 -4.50 -29.52
CA GLN A 1011 -26.27 -5.42 -28.40
C GLN A 1011 -27.71 -5.93 -28.36
N ALA A 1012 -28.69 -5.04 -28.36
CA ALA A 1012 -30.09 -5.43 -28.22
C ALA A 1012 -30.59 -6.31 -29.39
N ILE A 1013 -30.13 -6.07 -30.62
CA ILE A 1013 -30.45 -6.91 -31.79
C ILE A 1013 -29.73 -8.26 -31.72
N SER A 1014 -28.53 -8.31 -31.13
CA SER A 1014 -27.84 -9.57 -30.82
C SER A 1014 -28.63 -10.40 -29.81
N ASP A 1015 -29.11 -9.78 -28.73
CA ASP A 1015 -29.87 -10.44 -27.67
C ASP A 1015 -31.20 -11.00 -28.16
N MET A 1016 -31.89 -10.30 -29.07
CA MET A 1016 -33.10 -10.85 -29.72
C MET A 1016 -32.84 -12.18 -30.43
N ASN A 1017 -31.67 -12.34 -31.06
CA ASN A 1017 -31.28 -13.57 -31.74
C ASN A 1017 -30.89 -14.68 -30.76
N GLU A 1018 -30.30 -14.32 -29.62
CA GLU A 1018 -29.98 -15.25 -28.54
C GLU A 1018 -31.24 -15.79 -27.87
N VAL A 1019 -32.21 -14.93 -27.54
CA VAL A 1019 -33.50 -15.29 -26.96
C VAL A 1019 -34.22 -16.34 -27.81
N LYS A 1020 -34.21 -16.18 -29.14
CA LYS A 1020 -34.79 -17.13 -30.11
C LYS A 1020 -34.09 -18.50 -30.08
N THR A 1021 -32.81 -18.54 -29.76
CA THR A 1021 -31.97 -19.74 -29.70
C THR A 1021 -32.13 -20.47 -28.36
N VAL A 1022 -32.18 -19.73 -27.25
CA VAL A 1022 -32.24 -20.26 -25.88
C VAL A 1022 -33.66 -20.67 -25.49
N GLY A 1023 -34.69 -19.93 -25.91
CA GLY A 1023 -36.09 -20.18 -25.57
C GLY A 1023 -36.69 -21.51 -26.01
N GLN A 1024 -35.97 -22.32 -26.80
CA GLN A 1024 -36.36 -23.67 -27.21
C GLN A 1024 -35.84 -24.78 -26.27
N GLN A 1025 -35.11 -24.43 -25.20
CA GLN A 1025 -34.47 -25.38 -24.27
C GLN A 1025 -35.23 -25.48 -22.92
N GLU A 1026 -35.35 -26.69 -22.35
CA GLU A 1026 -36.15 -26.97 -21.12
C GLU A 1026 -35.35 -26.87 -19.80
N GLU A 1027 -34.41 -25.93 -19.66
CA GLU A 1027 -33.62 -25.78 -18.42
C GLU A 1027 -33.99 -24.51 -17.62
N LYS A 1028 -34.20 -24.67 -16.31
CA LYS A 1028 -34.78 -23.62 -15.43
C LYS A 1028 -33.86 -22.38 -15.26
N GLU A 1029 -32.54 -22.58 -15.29
CA GLU A 1029 -31.55 -21.49 -15.19
C GLU A 1029 -31.46 -20.70 -16.50
N LEU A 1030 -31.54 -21.36 -17.66
CA LEU A 1030 -31.57 -20.70 -18.98
C LEU A 1030 -32.82 -19.83 -19.16
N LYS A 1031 -33.97 -20.25 -18.63
CA LYS A 1031 -35.21 -19.44 -18.67
C LYS A 1031 -35.14 -18.19 -17.78
N GLN A 1032 -34.23 -18.18 -16.80
CA GLN A 1032 -33.98 -17.08 -15.89
C GLN A 1032 -33.12 -15.99 -16.53
N GLN A 1033 -32.11 -16.38 -17.31
CA GLN A 1033 -31.32 -15.46 -18.15
C GLN A 1033 -32.16 -14.86 -19.29
N LEU A 1034 -32.97 -15.69 -19.94
CA LEU A 1034 -33.90 -15.26 -20.99
C LEU A 1034 -34.84 -14.11 -20.55
N THR A 1035 -35.19 -14.09 -19.26
CA THR A 1035 -36.06 -13.07 -18.67
C THR A 1035 -35.39 -11.70 -18.68
N TRP A 1036 -34.14 -11.67 -18.25
CA TRP A 1036 -33.33 -10.46 -18.19
C TRP A 1036 -32.94 -9.97 -19.59
N GLU A 1037 -32.62 -10.87 -20.50
CA GLU A 1037 -32.33 -10.55 -21.91
C GLU A 1037 -33.54 -9.88 -22.59
N ILE A 1038 -34.75 -10.41 -22.42
CA ILE A 1038 -35.99 -9.84 -22.99
C ILE A 1038 -36.26 -8.43 -22.44
N LEU A 1039 -36.07 -8.21 -21.14
CA LEU A 1039 -36.23 -6.88 -20.53
C LEU A 1039 -35.15 -5.91 -21.01
N GLY A 1040 -33.90 -6.35 -21.10
CA GLY A 1040 -32.78 -5.56 -21.62
C GLY A 1040 -33.02 -5.08 -23.05
N ILE A 1041 -33.57 -5.93 -23.91
CA ILE A 1041 -33.96 -5.57 -25.29
C ILE A 1041 -35.02 -4.46 -25.28
N ILE A 1042 -36.04 -4.55 -24.43
CA ILE A 1042 -37.08 -3.50 -24.34
C ILE A 1042 -36.44 -2.19 -23.89
N PHE A 1043 -35.69 -2.22 -22.78
CA PHE A 1043 -35.07 -1.03 -22.20
C PHE A 1043 -34.11 -0.32 -23.18
N ALA A 1044 -33.35 -1.08 -23.97
CA ALA A 1044 -32.44 -0.53 -24.96
C ALA A 1044 -33.13 0.32 -26.05
N PHE A 1045 -34.41 0.06 -26.34
CA PHE A 1045 -35.15 0.76 -27.40
C PHE A 1045 -36.15 1.80 -26.89
N ILE A 1046 -36.42 1.86 -25.58
CA ILE A 1046 -37.27 2.89 -24.96
C ILE A 1046 -36.85 4.31 -25.34
N PRO A 1047 -35.55 4.70 -25.33
CA PRO A 1047 -35.13 6.06 -25.67
C PRO A 1047 -35.43 6.49 -27.10
N PHE A 1048 -35.71 5.53 -27.98
CA PHE A 1048 -35.93 5.75 -29.41
C PHE A 1048 -37.42 5.87 -29.76
N LEU A 1049 -38.32 5.68 -28.79
CA LEU A 1049 -39.77 5.81 -28.95
C LEU A 1049 -40.22 7.27 -28.84
N ASP A 1050 -41.14 7.70 -29.71
CA ASP A 1050 -41.85 8.97 -29.57
C ASP A 1050 -43.04 8.82 -28.59
N ASP A 1051 -43.43 9.91 -27.91
CA ASP A 1051 -44.44 9.93 -26.83
C ASP A 1051 -45.59 8.89 -26.95
N LEU A 1052 -45.54 7.90 -26.05
CA LEU A 1052 -46.59 6.99 -25.56
C LEU A 1052 -47.36 6.15 -26.59
N THR A 1053 -46.87 4.94 -26.85
CA THR A 1053 -47.66 3.85 -27.45
C THR A 1053 -48.56 3.19 -26.38
N PRO A 1054 -49.81 2.82 -26.70
CA PRO A 1054 -50.76 2.25 -25.73
C PRO A 1054 -50.33 0.92 -25.09
N GLU A 1055 -49.38 0.21 -25.72
CA GLU A 1055 -48.87 -1.08 -25.26
C GLU A 1055 -47.88 -0.97 -24.08
N ILE A 1056 -47.47 0.25 -23.72
CA ILE A 1056 -46.52 0.57 -22.64
C ILE A 1056 -47.22 1.26 -21.45
N GLU A 1057 -48.55 1.49 -21.49
CA GLU A 1057 -49.34 2.13 -20.40
C GLU A 1057 -49.27 1.40 -19.04
N GLY A 1058 -48.66 0.22 -18.95
CA GLY A 1058 -48.37 -0.49 -17.68
C GLY A 1058 -47.00 -0.20 -17.06
N LEU A 1059 -46.07 0.39 -17.81
CA LEU A 1059 -44.68 0.72 -17.44
C LEU A 1059 -44.55 2.18 -16.97
N ASP A 1060 -45.55 2.65 -16.21
CA ASP A 1060 -45.70 4.06 -15.79
C ASP A 1060 -44.58 4.55 -14.83
N LEU A 1061 -43.58 3.71 -14.52
CA LEU A 1061 -42.46 4.01 -13.62
C LEU A 1061 -41.12 4.30 -14.33
N VAL A 1062 -41.01 4.19 -15.66
CA VAL A 1062 -39.76 4.53 -16.40
C VAL A 1062 -39.91 5.78 -17.27
N LEU A 1063 -41.11 6.37 -17.39
CA LEU A 1063 -41.37 7.48 -18.32
C LEU A 1063 -41.32 8.89 -17.70
N SER A 1064 -40.65 9.08 -16.57
CA SER A 1064 -40.31 10.43 -16.08
C SER A 1064 -39.05 11.03 -16.71
N PHE A 1065 -38.39 10.37 -17.67
CA PHE A 1065 -37.27 10.95 -18.44
C PHE A 1065 -37.69 12.07 -19.42
N VAL A 1066 -38.98 12.42 -19.47
CA VAL A 1066 -39.48 13.52 -20.32
C VAL A 1066 -39.21 14.88 -19.68
N ASP A 1067 -37.99 15.39 -19.91
CA ASP A 1067 -37.70 16.80 -20.25
C ASP A 1067 -36.20 17.06 -20.59
N ALA A 1068 -35.32 16.04 -20.52
CA ALA A 1068 -33.86 16.22 -20.63
C ALA A 1068 -33.32 16.51 -22.05
N GLY A 1069 -34.14 16.49 -23.10
CA GLY A 1069 -33.71 16.69 -24.50
C GLY A 1069 -33.12 18.07 -24.84
N ALA A 1070 -33.04 19.01 -23.89
CA ALA A 1070 -32.51 20.36 -24.12
C ALA A 1070 -31.39 20.80 -23.15
N ASN A 1071 -31.04 20.01 -22.12
CA ASN A 1071 -30.08 20.45 -21.11
C ASN A 1071 -29.02 19.38 -20.79
N THR A 1072 -27.84 19.56 -21.37
CA THR A 1072 -26.63 18.74 -21.17
C THR A 1072 -26.33 18.52 -19.68
N ALA A 1073 -26.58 19.50 -18.81
CA ALA A 1073 -26.30 19.40 -17.38
C ALA A 1073 -27.23 18.47 -16.59
N LEU A 1074 -28.49 18.30 -17.00
CA LEU A 1074 -29.40 17.35 -16.34
C LEU A 1074 -29.11 15.92 -16.77
N ALA A 1075 -28.94 15.69 -18.06
CA ALA A 1075 -28.55 14.38 -18.58
C ALA A 1075 -27.22 13.90 -17.98
N ILE A 1076 -26.21 14.78 -17.85
CA ILE A 1076 -24.95 14.42 -17.15
C ILE A 1076 -25.22 14.07 -15.68
N ALA A 1077 -26.05 14.84 -14.97
CA ALA A 1077 -26.38 14.53 -13.59
C ALA A 1077 -27.09 13.17 -13.44
N ASP A 1078 -27.90 12.79 -14.42
CA ASP A 1078 -28.62 11.52 -14.45
C ASP A 1078 -27.68 10.35 -14.80
N ILE A 1079 -26.64 10.57 -15.62
CA ILE A 1079 -25.56 9.59 -15.85
C ILE A 1079 -24.72 9.40 -14.59
N VAL A 1080 -24.34 10.48 -13.90
CA VAL A 1080 -23.61 10.41 -12.62
C VAL A 1080 -24.44 9.68 -11.56
N ALA A 1081 -25.76 9.92 -11.55
CA ALA A 1081 -26.67 9.25 -10.62
C ALA A 1081 -26.89 7.77 -10.99
N ASN A 1082 -26.88 7.43 -12.27
CA ASN A 1082 -27.04 6.08 -12.78
C ASN A 1082 -26.19 5.84 -14.04
N PRO A 1083 -24.93 5.38 -13.92
CA PRO A 1083 -24.03 5.21 -15.05
C PRO A 1083 -24.56 4.28 -16.16
N MET A 1084 -25.45 3.35 -15.82
CA MET A 1084 -26.09 2.45 -16.78
C MET A 1084 -27.07 3.16 -17.72
N SER A 1085 -27.54 4.37 -17.36
CA SER A 1085 -28.37 5.20 -18.23
C SER A 1085 -27.58 5.94 -19.31
N ALA A 1086 -26.24 5.94 -19.23
CA ALA A 1086 -25.35 6.71 -20.11
C ALA A 1086 -25.64 6.56 -21.61
N PRO A 1087 -25.83 5.36 -22.18
CA PRO A 1087 -26.18 5.23 -23.59
C PRO A 1087 -27.49 5.97 -23.95
N MET A 1088 -28.47 5.97 -23.03
CA MET A 1088 -29.80 6.54 -23.23
C MET A 1088 -29.79 8.06 -23.09
N GLU A 1089 -29.11 8.58 -22.07
CA GLU A 1089 -28.97 10.02 -21.84
C GLU A 1089 -28.13 10.69 -22.93
N ILE A 1090 -27.01 10.06 -23.32
CA ILE A 1090 -26.19 10.53 -24.45
C ILE A 1090 -27.02 10.53 -25.74
N PHE A 1091 -27.84 9.50 -25.97
CA PHE A 1091 -28.72 9.45 -27.13
C PHE A 1091 -29.75 10.60 -27.14
N GLY A 1092 -30.40 10.85 -25.99
CA GLY A 1092 -31.35 11.95 -25.83
C GLY A 1092 -30.70 13.32 -26.11
N LEU A 1093 -29.44 13.51 -25.71
CA LEU A 1093 -28.67 14.70 -26.02
C LEU A 1093 -28.31 14.81 -27.52
N LEU A 1094 -27.92 13.71 -28.15
CA LEU A 1094 -27.54 13.67 -29.58
C LEU A 1094 -28.74 13.88 -30.53
N THR A 1095 -29.94 13.49 -30.11
CA THR A 1095 -31.17 13.59 -30.94
C THR A 1095 -32.10 14.74 -30.54
N GLY A 1096 -31.88 15.34 -29.37
CA GLY A 1096 -32.60 16.53 -28.91
C GLY A 1096 -32.43 17.72 -29.87
N GLY A 1097 -33.49 18.50 -30.08
CA GLY A 1097 -33.52 19.57 -31.08
C GLY A 1097 -32.52 20.69 -30.81
N GLY A 1098 -31.41 20.73 -31.58
CA GLY A 1098 -30.36 21.75 -31.51
C GLY A 1098 -29.12 21.32 -32.30
N VAL A 1099 -28.24 22.26 -32.67
CA VAL A 1099 -26.90 21.92 -33.17
C VAL A 1099 -25.99 21.83 -31.96
N ARG A 1100 -25.34 20.68 -31.74
CA ARG A 1100 -24.33 20.47 -30.70
C ARG A 1100 -22.96 20.94 -31.19
N ASP A 1101 -22.24 21.64 -30.34
CA ASP A 1101 -20.88 22.10 -30.61
C ASP A 1101 -19.84 21.20 -29.93
N GLU A 1102 -18.56 21.54 -30.12
CA GLU A 1102 -17.40 20.87 -29.54
C GLU A 1102 -17.45 20.76 -28.01
N ASP A 1103 -17.95 21.76 -27.30
CA ASP A 1103 -18.03 21.76 -25.84
C ASP A 1103 -19.09 20.76 -25.33
N ASP A 1104 -20.23 20.66 -26.02
CA ASP A 1104 -21.26 19.66 -25.71
C ASP A 1104 -20.71 18.22 -25.84
N PHE A 1105 -19.94 17.94 -26.90
CA PHE A 1105 -19.34 16.62 -27.12
C PHE A 1105 -18.22 16.32 -26.14
N ALA A 1106 -17.35 17.30 -25.84
CA ALA A 1106 -16.31 17.14 -24.83
C ALA A 1106 -16.92 16.83 -23.45
N SER A 1107 -18.02 17.51 -23.09
CA SER A 1107 -18.72 17.26 -21.83
C SER A 1107 -19.31 15.85 -21.78
N MET A 1108 -19.96 15.38 -22.85
CA MET A 1108 -20.50 14.01 -22.89
C MET A 1108 -19.40 12.94 -22.91
N ALA A 1109 -18.28 13.21 -23.57
CA ALA A 1109 -17.14 12.31 -23.64
C ALA A 1109 -16.43 12.19 -22.29
N ALA A 1110 -16.23 13.31 -21.58
CA ALA A 1110 -15.71 13.32 -20.23
C ALA A 1110 -16.59 12.49 -19.30
N THR A 1111 -17.91 12.70 -19.32
CA THR A 1111 -18.85 11.91 -18.50
C THR A 1111 -18.79 10.42 -18.86
N ARG A 1112 -18.72 10.05 -20.14
CA ARG A 1112 -18.54 8.65 -20.55
C ARG A 1112 -17.23 8.07 -19.99
N LYS A 1113 -16.12 8.82 -20.07
CA LYS A 1113 -14.79 8.37 -19.64
C LYS A 1113 -14.66 8.27 -18.11
N GLU A 1114 -15.30 9.18 -17.39
CA GLU A 1114 -15.15 9.34 -15.93
C GLU A 1114 -16.19 8.55 -15.13
N GLU A 1115 -17.43 8.47 -15.63
CA GLU A 1115 -18.56 7.94 -14.87
C GLU A 1115 -18.99 6.53 -15.28
N VAL A 1116 -18.65 6.08 -16.51
CA VAL A 1116 -19.03 4.75 -17.02
C VAL A 1116 -17.82 3.81 -16.98
N THR A 1117 -17.80 2.88 -16.03
CA THR A 1117 -16.68 1.94 -15.86
C THR A 1117 -16.76 0.74 -16.80
N GLU A 1118 -15.65 0.02 -17.03
CA GLU A 1118 -15.67 -1.25 -17.78
C GLU A 1118 -16.64 -2.27 -17.15
N ALA A 1119 -16.77 -2.26 -15.81
CA ALA A 1119 -17.73 -3.11 -15.12
C ALA A 1119 -19.18 -2.71 -15.42
N ASP A 1120 -19.46 -1.42 -15.65
CA ASP A 1120 -20.78 -0.94 -16.06
C ASP A 1120 -21.06 -1.29 -17.52
N ILE A 1121 -20.06 -1.18 -18.40
CA ILE A 1121 -20.16 -1.62 -19.79
C ILE A 1121 -20.44 -3.12 -19.89
N GLY A 1122 -19.75 -3.94 -19.10
CA GLY A 1122 -19.98 -5.39 -19.03
C GLY A 1122 -21.38 -5.76 -18.52
N LYS A 1123 -22.03 -4.89 -17.73
CA LYS A 1123 -23.43 -5.08 -17.30
C LYS A 1123 -24.44 -4.78 -18.43
N ILE A 1124 -24.07 -4.00 -19.45
CA ILE A 1124 -24.94 -3.69 -20.59
C ILE A 1124 -25.02 -4.91 -21.53
N GLY A 1125 -23.89 -5.57 -21.79
CA GLY A 1125 -23.86 -6.84 -22.51
C GLY A 1125 -22.55 -7.12 -23.24
N THR A 1126 -22.31 -8.38 -23.56
CA THR A 1126 -21.02 -8.87 -24.07
C THR A 1126 -20.67 -8.37 -25.48
N THR A 1127 -21.67 -8.11 -26.31
CA THR A 1127 -21.48 -7.54 -27.66
C THR A 1127 -21.09 -6.07 -27.57
N PHE A 1128 -21.72 -5.32 -26.65
CA PHE A 1128 -21.34 -3.93 -26.35
C PHE A 1128 -19.90 -3.88 -25.85
N GLU A 1129 -19.57 -4.65 -24.81
CA GLU A 1129 -18.23 -4.70 -24.21
C GLU A 1129 -17.14 -5.02 -25.24
N LYS A 1130 -17.40 -5.98 -26.14
CA LYS A 1130 -16.47 -6.35 -27.20
C LYS A 1130 -16.22 -5.19 -28.18
N LEU A 1131 -17.29 -4.53 -28.64
CA LEU A 1131 -17.18 -3.40 -29.56
C LEU A 1131 -16.51 -2.20 -28.91
N ASP A 1132 -16.82 -1.95 -27.64
CA ASP A 1132 -16.19 -0.89 -26.87
C ASP A 1132 -14.70 -1.12 -26.68
N THR A 1133 -14.31 -2.32 -26.25
CA THR A 1133 -12.90 -2.72 -26.13
C THR A 1133 -12.15 -2.55 -27.46
N ALA A 1134 -12.76 -2.98 -28.57
CA ALA A 1134 -12.17 -2.84 -29.90
C ALA A 1134 -11.95 -1.35 -30.25
N LEU A 1135 -12.95 -0.50 -29.98
CA LEU A 1135 -12.88 0.94 -30.22
C LEU A 1135 -11.84 1.62 -29.32
N GLN A 1136 -11.84 1.34 -28.02
CA GLN A 1136 -10.87 1.90 -27.06
C GLN A 1136 -9.45 1.54 -27.50
N SER A 1137 -9.21 0.30 -27.93
CA SER A 1137 -7.90 -0.15 -28.40
C SER A 1137 -7.42 0.55 -29.68
N LEU A 1138 -8.34 1.06 -30.49
CA LEU A 1138 -8.05 1.81 -31.72
C LEU A 1138 -7.63 3.25 -31.40
N ILE A 1139 -8.37 3.91 -30.51
CA ILE A 1139 -8.17 5.33 -30.18
C ILE A 1139 -7.07 5.55 -29.13
N THR A 1140 -6.88 4.65 -28.15
CA THR A 1140 -5.77 4.76 -27.17
C THR A 1140 -4.38 4.50 -27.77
N LYS A 1141 -4.29 3.77 -28.89
CA LYS A 1141 -3.03 3.64 -29.63
C LYS A 1141 -2.57 4.95 -30.26
N GLY A 1142 -3.44 5.96 -30.37
CA GLY A 1142 -3.19 7.33 -30.85
C GLY A 1142 -2.19 8.14 -30.02
N CYS A 1143 -2.13 7.90 -28.71
CA CYS A 1143 -1.34 8.70 -27.76
C CYS A 1143 0.00 8.03 -27.35
N LYS A 1144 0.64 7.32 -28.29
CA LYS A 1144 2.04 6.90 -28.16
C LYS A 1144 2.80 7.26 -29.43
N ALA A 1145 3.23 8.52 -29.51
CA ALA A 1145 4.33 8.98 -30.36
C ALA A 1145 5.01 10.17 -29.69
#